data_AF-A0A497TQP4-F1
#
_entry.id   AF-A0A497TQP4-F1
#
_cell.length_a   1.000
_cell.length_b   1.000
_cell.length_c   1.000
_cell.angle_alpha   90.00
_cell.angle_beta   90.00
_cell.angle_gamma   90.00
#
_symmetry.space_group_name_H-M   'P 1'
#
loop_
_entity.id
_entity.type
_entity.pdbx_description
1 polymer ?
#
loop_
_entity_poly.entity_id
_entity_poly.type
_entity_poly.pdbx_seq_one_letter_code
_entity_poly.pdbx_strand_id
1 'polypeptide(L)'
;MNIVVTTGCLHSGWETALPALRQLGLEEGGGSFAKWYDKLFQEAGVTDLLQLNQPVQPSLDLAEKAAALFSEGVDIPMLWADSRSLWLLDFWATTFPQARFLLFYVRAESALAYALWQGVDPERFMQAWHASNQVLIHFQRRNRRRSLLLDAEMAAQQPEALADACQRIGLVLRQENPSPTLTTTAPALERLLASQFLREQPAIQDLQMELEASAQPLGEVTAHESPQPLEVYHSYQQGQMRVEQLTQARDEQAKLAIEHQDQIQQLTKVRAEQAKLATERQAQLTQSKQVQEKLEAANKETGQENELLLLQLHQVQEELEAVFLQKQQIDQTQKEQDTKIKQLQQELDEAKRQFQAEEKARKGLAGEQQKLQTQIEQLTKAKDEQAKLAIERQTQLTQARQSQEKLEAANKETGQENELLLLQLHQVQEELEAVFLQKQQIDQTQKEQDTKIKQLQQELDEARRKFQAEEKARKGLAGEQQKLQTQIEQLTKGRDEQAKLATERQIQVTQARQSQEKLESVKKETEQENELLLLQLHQVQEELEHYFLKYQDLVRELEEQTKAESSDSEEQREPEKSNPTKTSKITAPIRALAKPFRLTNKAMKREKMLVNLLKDSGLFDESWYLAEYPDVAEAGIDPVQHYLRYGASEGRNPSSKFDTAFYLTTNPDIAQAEINPLVHYFRYGREEGRLPSLQGISAWTP
;
A
#
# COMPACT_ATOMS: atom_id res chain seq x y z
N MET A 1 42.64 -18.28 13.56
CA MET A 1 41.55 -17.68 12.78
C MET A 1 41.71 -18.07 11.33
N ASN A 2 40.67 -18.68 10.73
CA ASN A 2 40.66 -19.02 9.32
C ASN A 2 40.14 -17.81 8.52
N ILE A 3 41.00 -16.82 8.27
CA ILE A 3 40.63 -15.69 7.40
C ILE A 3 40.96 -16.07 5.95
N VAL A 4 40.02 -15.85 5.04
CA VAL A 4 40.23 -16.02 3.61
C VAL A 4 40.21 -14.65 2.95
N VAL A 5 41.38 -14.15 2.57
CA VAL A 5 41.52 -12.87 1.85
C VAL A 5 41.44 -13.13 0.36
N THR A 6 40.50 -12.47 -0.30
CA THR A 6 40.26 -12.57 -1.73
C THR A 6 40.34 -11.21 -2.38
N THR A 7 41.07 -11.14 -3.48
CA THR A 7 41.35 -9.88 -4.16
C THR A 7 41.67 -10.11 -5.63
N GLY A 8 41.43 -9.08 -6.43
CA GLY A 8 41.78 -9.02 -7.84
C GLY A 8 41.93 -7.56 -8.28
N CYS A 9 42.22 -7.37 -9.56
CA CYS A 9 42.40 -6.03 -10.12
C CYS A 9 41.06 -5.26 -10.14
N LEU A 10 41.06 -4.01 -9.71
CA LEU A 10 39.87 -3.15 -9.73
C LEU A 10 39.32 -3.00 -11.16
N HIS A 11 37.99 -3.04 -11.33
CA HIS A 11 37.28 -2.99 -12.62
C HIS A 11 37.53 -4.15 -13.59
N SER A 12 38.35 -5.14 -13.23
CA SER A 12 38.62 -6.31 -14.09
C SER A 12 37.49 -7.33 -14.14
N GLY A 13 36.48 -7.22 -13.27
CA GLY A 13 35.37 -8.17 -13.19
C GLY A 13 35.69 -9.45 -12.42
N TRP A 14 36.77 -9.49 -11.63
CA TRP A 14 37.12 -10.64 -10.79
C TRP A 14 36.04 -10.98 -9.75
N GLU A 15 35.17 -10.01 -9.42
CA GLU A 15 34.04 -10.17 -8.52
C GLU A 15 33.03 -11.22 -9.01
N THR A 16 33.09 -11.61 -10.29
CA THR A 16 32.33 -12.72 -10.88
C THR A 16 32.61 -14.07 -10.21
N ALA A 17 33.75 -14.24 -9.55
CA ALA A 17 34.07 -15.45 -8.78
C ALA A 17 33.41 -15.48 -7.37
N LEU A 18 32.97 -14.34 -6.84
CA LEU A 18 32.40 -14.25 -5.48
C LEU A 18 31.12 -15.08 -5.31
N PRO A 19 30.15 -15.09 -6.26
CA PRO A 19 29.00 -15.98 -6.17
C PRO A 19 29.39 -17.47 -6.04
N ALA A 20 30.41 -17.93 -6.76
CA ALA A 20 30.90 -19.31 -6.66
C ALA A 20 31.49 -19.59 -5.27
N LEU A 21 32.26 -18.67 -4.71
CA LEU A 21 32.78 -18.79 -3.34
C LEU A 21 31.66 -18.84 -2.29
N ARG A 22 30.60 -18.03 -2.46
CA ARG A 22 29.42 -18.07 -1.56
C ARG A 22 28.65 -19.39 -1.66
N GLN A 23 28.53 -19.98 -2.85
CA GLN A 23 27.92 -21.31 -3.03
C GLN A 23 28.70 -22.43 -2.30
N LEU A 24 30.00 -22.22 -2.13
CA LEU A 24 30.93 -23.12 -1.46
C LEU A 24 31.00 -22.90 0.08
N GLY A 25 30.02 -22.18 0.65
CA GLY A 25 29.86 -22.02 2.10
C GLY A 25 30.74 -20.97 2.74
N LEU A 26 31.31 -20.05 1.95
CA LEU A 26 32.06 -18.90 2.47
C LEU A 26 31.12 -17.71 2.72
N GLU A 27 30.86 -17.43 3.99
CA GLU A 27 30.12 -16.24 4.40
C GLU A 27 31.03 -15.00 4.41
N GLU A 28 30.53 -13.89 3.87
CA GLU A 28 31.22 -12.60 3.95
C GLU A 28 31.25 -12.09 5.38
N GLY A 29 32.45 -11.73 5.86
CA GLY A 29 32.63 -11.18 7.20
C GLY A 29 31.81 -9.92 7.42
N GLY A 30 30.81 -10.01 8.31
CA GLY A 30 29.91 -8.92 8.67
C GLY A 30 30.63 -7.78 9.40
N GLY A 31 30.82 -6.66 8.71
CA GLY A 31 31.33 -5.39 9.26
C GLY A 31 32.05 -4.59 8.17
N SER A 32 31.54 -3.43 7.79
CA SER A 32 32.09 -2.64 6.69
C SER A 32 33.48 -2.07 7.04
N PHE A 33 34.56 -2.78 6.69
CA PHE A 33 35.93 -2.23 6.65
C PHE A 33 36.07 -1.12 5.61
N ALA A 34 35.03 -0.79 4.84
CA ALA A 34 35.06 0.34 3.91
C ALA A 34 35.55 1.61 4.61
N LYS A 35 35.05 1.90 5.81
CA LYS A 35 35.52 3.05 6.62
C LYS A 35 36.99 2.96 7.03
N TRP A 36 37.49 1.75 7.27
CA TRP A 36 38.90 1.54 7.62
C TRP A 36 39.80 1.75 6.40
N TYR A 37 39.43 1.19 5.25
CA TYR A 37 40.13 1.44 3.99
C TYR A 37 40.09 2.90 3.58
N ASP A 38 38.93 3.56 3.65
CA ASP A 38 38.77 4.97 3.27
C ASP A 38 39.74 5.82 4.10
N LYS A 39 39.84 5.55 5.42
CA LYS A 39 40.79 6.25 6.30
C LYS A 39 42.25 5.92 5.96
N LEU A 40 42.58 4.66 5.67
CA LEU A 40 43.94 4.23 5.32
C LEU A 40 44.43 4.87 4.01
N PHE A 41 43.61 4.81 2.96
CA PHE A 41 43.98 5.37 1.66
C PHE A 41 43.97 6.90 1.67
N GLN A 42 43.13 7.51 2.52
CA GLN A 42 43.18 8.95 2.78
C GLN A 42 44.47 9.37 3.51
N GLU A 43 44.90 8.62 4.55
CA GLU A 43 46.18 8.85 5.25
C GLU A 43 47.39 8.63 4.31
N ALA A 44 47.29 7.67 3.39
CA ALA A 44 48.32 7.39 2.38
C ALA A 44 48.33 8.41 1.21
N GLY A 45 47.41 9.38 1.19
CA GLY A 45 47.33 10.40 0.14
C GLY A 45 46.90 9.85 -1.23
N VAL A 46 46.24 8.70 -1.26
CA VAL A 46 45.81 8.05 -2.49
C VAL A 46 44.44 8.59 -2.89
N THR A 47 44.41 9.32 -4.00
CA THR A 47 43.16 9.80 -4.61
C THR A 47 42.62 8.83 -5.64
N ASP A 48 43.53 8.31 -6.48
CA ASP A 48 43.34 7.38 -7.61
C ASP A 48 43.77 5.92 -7.35
N LEU A 49 42.87 4.97 -7.07
CA LEU A 49 43.26 3.56 -6.89
C LEU A 49 43.86 2.91 -8.15
N LEU A 50 43.54 3.39 -9.35
CA LEU A 50 44.10 2.88 -10.61
C LEU A 50 45.53 3.38 -10.87
N GLN A 51 45.97 4.44 -10.17
CA GLN A 51 47.34 4.95 -10.29
C GLN A 51 48.31 4.31 -9.29
N LEU A 52 47.82 3.44 -8.41
CA LEU A 52 48.67 2.71 -7.49
C LEU A 52 49.56 1.72 -8.24
N ASN A 53 50.85 1.74 -7.92
CA ASN A 53 51.85 0.84 -8.45
C ASN A 53 52.75 0.22 -7.35
N GLN A 54 52.48 0.54 -6.09
CA GLN A 54 53.23 0.03 -4.93
C GLN A 54 52.29 -0.33 -3.78
N PRO A 55 52.65 -1.38 -2.99
CA PRO A 55 51.90 -1.74 -1.79
C PRO A 55 51.85 -0.60 -0.77
N VAL A 56 50.69 -0.42 -0.13
CA VAL A 56 50.48 0.57 0.93
C VAL A 56 50.67 -0.12 2.28
N GLN A 57 51.31 0.55 3.23
CA GLN A 57 51.50 0.04 4.59
C GLN A 57 50.65 0.85 5.58
N PRO A 58 49.82 0.21 6.43
CA PRO A 58 49.05 0.91 7.44
C PRO A 58 49.94 1.51 8.54
N SER A 59 49.49 2.62 9.14
CA SER A 59 50.06 3.13 10.38
C SER A 59 49.80 2.15 11.54
N LEU A 60 50.65 2.20 12.59
CA LEU A 60 50.56 1.27 13.73
C LEU A 60 49.17 1.27 14.39
N ASP A 61 48.55 2.44 14.55
CA ASP A 61 47.19 2.61 15.11
C ASP A 61 46.12 1.94 14.23
N LEU A 62 46.23 2.08 12.90
CA LEU A 62 45.29 1.42 11.97
C LEU A 62 45.49 -0.10 11.94
N ALA A 63 46.73 -0.57 12.06
CA ALA A 63 47.05 -1.99 12.14
C ALA A 63 46.47 -2.65 13.40
N GLU A 64 46.61 -1.99 14.56
CA GLU A 64 46.00 -2.46 15.82
C GLU A 64 44.47 -2.48 15.74
N LYS A 65 43.85 -1.47 15.13
CA LYS A 65 42.40 -1.44 14.89
C LYS A 65 41.93 -2.55 13.96
N ALA A 66 42.71 -2.87 12.92
CA ALA A 66 42.39 -3.99 12.03
C ALA A 66 42.45 -5.34 12.77
N ALA A 67 43.44 -5.54 13.65
CA ALA A 67 43.55 -6.74 14.46
C ALA A 67 42.39 -6.87 15.47
N ALA A 68 41.94 -5.76 16.06
CA ALA A 68 40.83 -5.73 17.03
C ALA A 68 39.46 -6.05 16.41
N LEU A 69 39.30 -5.93 15.08
CA LEU A 69 38.03 -6.22 14.39
C LEU A 69 37.73 -7.71 14.26
N PHE A 70 38.75 -8.57 14.33
CA PHE A 70 38.57 -10.02 14.35
C PHE A 70 38.52 -10.49 15.81
N SER A 71 37.33 -10.54 16.41
CA SER A 71 37.16 -11.06 17.78
C SER A 71 37.44 -12.57 17.83
N GLU A 72 38.15 -13.02 18.87
CA GLU A 72 38.42 -14.45 19.11
C GLU A 72 37.10 -15.23 19.26
N GLY A 73 36.91 -16.30 18.46
CA GLY A 73 35.83 -17.27 18.70
C GLY A 73 35.03 -17.81 17.51
N VAL A 74 35.34 -17.45 16.26
CA VAL A 74 34.62 -18.00 15.08
C VAL A 74 35.48 -19.06 14.37
N ASP A 75 35.03 -20.33 14.42
CA ASP A 75 35.64 -21.47 13.72
C ASP A 75 35.32 -21.51 12.22
N ILE A 76 34.37 -20.69 11.75
CA ILE A 76 33.95 -20.58 10.35
C ILE A 76 34.97 -19.74 9.57
N PRO A 77 35.43 -20.17 8.38
CA PRO A 77 36.31 -19.36 7.54
C PRO A 77 35.60 -18.09 7.09
N MET A 78 36.11 -16.93 7.52
CA MET A 78 35.52 -15.64 7.16
C MET A 78 36.08 -15.17 5.82
N LEU A 79 35.20 -14.96 4.84
CA LEU A 79 35.58 -14.43 3.53
C LEU A 79 35.71 -12.92 3.57
N TRP A 80 36.87 -12.45 3.14
CA TRP A 80 37.16 -11.05 2.91
C TRP A 80 37.37 -10.81 1.41
N ALA A 81 36.54 -9.98 0.79
CA ALA A 81 36.59 -9.71 -0.65
C ALA A 81 36.61 -8.20 -0.92
N ASP A 82 37.79 -7.67 -1.27
CA ASP A 82 37.93 -6.25 -1.64
C ASP A 82 39.15 -6.04 -2.53
N SER A 83 38.98 -5.39 -3.68
CA SER A 83 40.05 -5.06 -4.63
C SER A 83 41.18 -4.22 -4.02
N ARG A 84 40.87 -3.40 -3.00
CA ARG A 84 41.86 -2.61 -2.26
C ARG A 84 42.81 -3.47 -1.42
N SER A 85 42.41 -4.70 -1.10
CA SER A 85 43.26 -5.66 -0.38
C SER A 85 44.51 -6.05 -1.16
N LEU A 86 44.49 -5.88 -2.50
CA LEU A 86 45.63 -6.17 -3.37
C LEU A 86 46.89 -5.43 -2.92
N TRP A 87 46.75 -4.16 -2.55
CA TRP A 87 47.87 -3.31 -2.14
C TRP A 87 48.30 -3.53 -0.68
N LEU A 88 47.61 -4.42 0.05
CA LEU A 88 47.83 -4.70 1.47
C LEU A 88 48.14 -6.19 1.72
N LEU A 89 48.43 -6.97 0.67
CA LEU A 89 48.67 -8.41 0.80
C LEU A 89 49.80 -8.75 1.78
N ASP A 90 50.90 -7.98 1.75
CA ASP A 90 52.01 -8.16 2.69
C ASP A 90 51.62 -7.84 4.14
N PHE A 91 50.78 -6.82 4.34
CA PHE A 91 50.23 -6.51 5.66
C PHE A 91 49.38 -7.68 6.17
N TRP A 92 48.42 -8.16 5.38
CA TRP A 92 47.57 -9.30 5.77
C TRP A 92 48.38 -10.58 6.05
N ALA A 93 49.40 -10.85 5.24
CA ALA A 93 50.25 -12.03 5.41
C ALA A 93 51.12 -11.98 6.67
N THR A 94 51.56 -10.79 7.08
CA THR A 94 52.39 -10.59 8.28
C THR A 94 51.55 -10.56 9.55
N THR A 95 50.41 -9.87 9.53
CA THR A 95 49.52 -9.72 10.68
C THR A 95 48.73 -11.00 10.99
N PHE A 96 48.37 -11.80 9.98
CA PHE A 96 47.59 -13.03 10.16
C PHE A 96 48.30 -14.26 9.60
N PRO A 97 49.20 -14.90 10.38
CA PRO A 97 49.98 -16.06 9.94
C PRO A 97 49.18 -17.33 9.65
N GLN A 98 47.86 -17.34 9.85
CA GLN A 98 46.95 -18.45 9.48
C GLN A 98 45.98 -18.06 8.34
N ALA A 99 46.08 -16.85 7.80
CA ALA A 99 45.27 -16.41 6.68
C ALA A 99 45.59 -17.20 5.40
N ARG A 100 44.57 -17.41 4.59
CA ARG A 100 44.64 -18.03 3.27
C ARG A 100 44.25 -17.00 2.21
N PHE A 101 44.87 -17.06 1.06
CA PHE A 101 44.73 -16.04 0.03
C PHE A 101 44.22 -16.65 -1.27
N LEU A 102 43.08 -16.20 -1.78
CA LEU A 102 42.61 -16.53 -3.13
C LEU A 102 42.80 -15.28 -3.99
N LEU A 103 43.75 -15.36 -4.91
CA LEU A 103 44.13 -14.26 -5.78
C LEU A 103 43.47 -14.51 -7.13
N PHE A 104 42.62 -13.59 -7.56
CA PHE A 104 41.91 -13.71 -8.82
C PHE A 104 42.51 -12.79 -9.86
N TYR A 105 42.85 -13.36 -11.01
CA TYR A 105 43.10 -12.59 -12.22
C TYR A 105 41.98 -12.85 -13.22
N VAL A 106 41.83 -11.91 -14.14
CA VAL A 106 40.97 -12.03 -15.31
C VAL A 106 41.87 -11.79 -16.52
N ARG A 107 41.72 -12.60 -17.57
CA ARG A 107 42.45 -12.43 -18.83
C ARG A 107 42.32 -11.01 -19.34
N ALA A 108 43.38 -10.48 -19.96
CA ALA A 108 43.46 -9.06 -20.31
C ALA A 108 42.29 -8.62 -21.20
N GLU A 109 41.86 -9.47 -22.13
CA GLU A 109 40.74 -9.17 -23.05
C GLU A 109 39.42 -9.00 -22.29
N SER A 110 39.05 -9.98 -21.46
CA SER A 110 37.85 -9.90 -20.64
C SER A 110 37.93 -8.74 -19.65
N ALA A 111 39.08 -8.57 -18.98
CA ALA A 111 39.29 -7.53 -17.99
C ALA A 111 39.12 -6.13 -18.60
N LEU A 112 39.70 -5.89 -19.78
CA LEU A 112 39.56 -4.64 -20.51
C LEU A 112 38.11 -4.44 -21.01
N ALA A 113 37.43 -5.51 -21.43
CA ALA A 113 36.02 -5.43 -21.80
C ALA A 113 35.13 -5.01 -20.62
N TYR A 114 35.37 -5.53 -19.40
CA TYR A 114 34.66 -5.08 -18.19
C TYR A 114 34.97 -3.62 -17.83
N ALA A 115 36.22 -3.19 -18.01
CA ALA A 115 36.64 -1.82 -17.75
C ALA A 115 35.99 -0.83 -18.73
N LEU A 116 35.97 -1.17 -20.02
CA LEU A 116 35.28 -0.40 -21.06
C LEU A 116 33.78 -0.30 -20.80
N TRP A 117 33.16 -1.41 -20.37
CA TRP A 117 31.74 -1.44 -20.02
C TRP A 117 31.41 -0.52 -18.83
N GLN A 118 32.37 -0.34 -17.91
CA GLN A 118 32.27 0.59 -16.78
C GLN A 118 32.68 2.03 -17.14
N GLY A 119 33.09 2.30 -18.38
CA GLY A 119 33.52 3.62 -18.85
C GLY A 119 34.90 4.06 -18.35
N VAL A 120 35.76 3.09 -18.00
CA VAL A 120 37.14 3.36 -17.57
C VAL A 120 38.05 3.52 -18.80
N ASP A 121 39.00 4.44 -18.72
CA ASP A 121 39.98 4.66 -19.78
C ASP A 121 40.86 3.41 -20.01
N PRO A 122 41.01 2.94 -21.27
CA PRO A 122 41.67 1.67 -21.58
C PRO A 122 43.18 1.69 -21.30
N GLU A 123 43.89 2.76 -21.64
CA GLU A 123 45.34 2.85 -21.39
C GLU A 123 45.63 2.85 -19.90
N ARG A 124 44.88 3.68 -19.16
CA ARG A 124 44.98 3.77 -17.71
C ARG A 124 44.67 2.44 -17.03
N PHE A 125 43.59 1.79 -17.46
CA PHE A 125 43.21 0.49 -16.91
C PHE A 125 44.28 -0.57 -17.18
N MET A 126 44.85 -0.62 -18.40
CA MET A 126 45.87 -1.62 -18.72
C MET A 126 47.16 -1.44 -17.91
N GLN A 127 47.55 -0.21 -17.61
CA GLN A 127 48.65 0.08 -16.68
C GLN A 127 48.34 -0.45 -15.27
N ALA A 128 47.14 -0.20 -14.76
CA ALA A 128 46.69 -0.67 -13.47
C ALA A 128 46.59 -2.20 -13.42
N TRP A 129 46.06 -2.83 -14.48
CA TRP A 129 45.96 -4.28 -14.64
C TRP A 129 47.34 -4.92 -14.63
N HIS A 130 48.30 -4.36 -15.37
CA HIS A 130 49.66 -4.85 -15.39
C HIS A 130 50.31 -4.76 -14.00
N ALA A 131 50.25 -3.60 -13.35
CA ALA A 131 50.81 -3.41 -12.00
C ALA A 131 50.15 -4.34 -10.96
N SER A 132 48.82 -4.46 -10.99
CA SER A 132 48.06 -5.32 -10.09
C SER A 132 48.48 -6.78 -10.21
N ASN A 133 48.51 -7.31 -11.44
CA ASN A 133 48.83 -8.70 -11.69
C ASN A 133 50.30 -9.05 -11.42
N GLN A 134 51.22 -8.10 -11.62
CA GLN A 134 52.58 -8.25 -11.14
C GLN A 134 52.61 -8.46 -9.62
N VAL A 135 51.90 -7.64 -8.83
CA VAL A 135 51.83 -7.81 -7.37
C VAL A 135 51.25 -9.19 -7.01
N LEU A 136 50.19 -9.64 -7.69
CA LEU A 136 49.58 -10.96 -7.45
C LEU A 136 50.57 -12.11 -7.68
N ILE A 137 51.29 -12.11 -8.81
CA ILE A 137 52.28 -13.16 -9.13
C ILE A 137 53.42 -13.16 -8.11
N HIS A 138 53.98 -11.99 -7.79
CA HIS A 138 55.10 -11.89 -6.85
C HIS A 138 54.69 -12.39 -5.45
N PHE A 139 53.49 -11.99 -4.99
CA PHE A 139 52.97 -12.44 -3.71
C PHE A 139 52.67 -13.96 -3.71
N GLN A 140 52.09 -14.49 -4.79
CA GLN A 140 51.84 -15.93 -4.94
C GLN A 140 53.14 -16.74 -4.87
N ARG A 141 54.19 -16.30 -5.56
CA ARG A 141 55.49 -16.97 -5.58
C ARG A 141 56.14 -17.01 -4.21
N ARG A 142 55.99 -15.94 -3.41
CA ARG A 142 56.49 -15.86 -2.03
C ARG A 142 55.67 -16.71 -1.05
N ASN A 143 54.38 -16.90 -1.29
CA ASN A 143 53.43 -17.50 -0.34
C ASN A 143 52.72 -18.78 -0.83
N ARG A 144 53.35 -19.58 -1.70
CA ARG A 144 52.74 -20.75 -2.40
C ARG A 144 51.96 -21.75 -1.53
N ARG A 145 52.29 -21.91 -0.25
CA ARG A 145 51.61 -22.86 0.66
C ARG A 145 50.26 -22.35 1.17
N ARG A 146 50.00 -21.05 1.05
CA ARG A 146 48.84 -20.37 1.63
C ARG A 146 48.11 -19.46 0.65
N SER A 147 48.58 -19.36 -0.58
CA SER A 147 47.96 -18.56 -1.64
C SER A 147 47.73 -19.39 -2.91
N LEU A 148 46.61 -19.13 -3.58
CA LEU A 148 46.29 -19.66 -4.91
C LEU A 148 46.06 -18.50 -5.86
N LEU A 149 46.60 -18.60 -7.08
CA LEU A 149 46.28 -17.72 -8.18
C LEU A 149 45.29 -18.45 -9.10
N LEU A 150 44.15 -17.84 -9.37
CA LEU A 150 43.00 -18.45 -10.03
C LEU A 150 42.45 -17.51 -11.10
N ASP A 151 41.97 -18.09 -12.20
CA ASP A 151 41.18 -17.34 -13.19
C ASP A 151 39.76 -17.16 -12.64
N ALA A 152 39.31 -15.91 -12.53
CA ALA A 152 38.00 -15.59 -11.95
C ALA A 152 36.84 -16.12 -12.80
N GLU A 153 36.95 -16.10 -14.13
CA GLU A 153 35.89 -16.59 -15.02
C GLU A 153 35.74 -18.11 -14.90
N MET A 154 36.87 -18.82 -14.88
CA MET A 154 36.86 -20.28 -14.70
C MET A 154 36.39 -20.68 -13.32
N ALA A 155 36.80 -19.95 -12.28
CA ALA A 155 36.31 -20.16 -10.92
C ALA A 155 34.78 -19.98 -10.81
N ALA A 156 34.22 -19.03 -11.56
CA ALA A 156 32.78 -18.82 -11.62
C ALA A 156 32.03 -19.94 -12.36
N GLN A 157 32.64 -20.50 -13.43
CA GLN A 157 32.02 -21.55 -14.24
C GLN A 157 32.15 -22.95 -13.62
N GLN A 158 33.22 -23.21 -12.86
CA GLN A 158 33.55 -24.54 -12.33
C GLN A 158 33.78 -24.48 -10.80
N PRO A 159 32.70 -24.34 -10.01
CA PRO A 159 32.80 -24.25 -8.54
C PRO A 159 33.36 -25.53 -7.89
N GLU A 160 33.17 -26.70 -8.50
CA GLU A 160 33.71 -27.96 -7.98
C GLU A 160 35.24 -28.01 -8.07
N ALA A 161 35.79 -27.68 -9.25
CA ALA A 161 37.25 -27.59 -9.43
C ALA A 161 37.87 -26.51 -8.54
N LEU A 162 37.15 -25.40 -8.31
CA LEU A 162 37.56 -24.35 -7.37
C LEU A 162 37.64 -24.89 -5.93
N ALA A 163 36.67 -25.70 -5.49
CA ALA A 163 36.68 -26.32 -4.17
C ALA A 163 37.89 -27.26 -4.01
N ASP A 164 38.18 -28.08 -5.02
CA ASP A 164 39.33 -28.98 -5.03
C ASP A 164 40.66 -28.22 -5.00
N ALA A 165 40.78 -27.14 -5.77
CA ALA A 165 41.94 -26.27 -5.74
C ALA A 165 42.17 -25.69 -4.34
N CYS A 166 41.10 -25.24 -3.67
CA CYS A 166 41.16 -24.66 -2.32
C CYS A 166 41.66 -25.66 -1.26
N GLN A 167 41.41 -26.97 -1.43
CA GLN A 167 41.93 -27.99 -0.50
C GLN A 167 43.46 -28.00 -0.43
N ARG A 168 44.16 -27.60 -1.51
CA ARG A 168 45.63 -27.58 -1.56
C ARG A 168 46.28 -26.56 -0.61
N ILE A 169 45.56 -25.50 -0.26
CA ILE A 169 45.97 -24.53 0.77
C ILE A 169 45.31 -24.82 2.12
N GLY A 170 44.73 -26.01 2.29
CA GLY A 170 44.04 -26.45 3.49
C GLY A 170 42.73 -25.69 3.76
N LEU A 171 42.08 -25.16 2.71
CA LEU A 171 40.75 -24.57 2.81
C LEU A 171 39.71 -25.60 2.35
N VAL A 172 39.00 -26.19 3.30
CA VAL A 172 37.93 -27.16 3.00
C VAL A 172 36.63 -26.40 2.81
N LEU A 173 36.19 -26.31 1.57
CA LEU A 173 34.93 -25.68 1.19
C LEU A 173 33.86 -26.75 0.99
N ARG A 174 32.63 -26.48 1.41
CA ARG A 174 31.49 -27.41 1.28
C ARG A 174 30.43 -26.75 0.43
N GLN A 175 29.96 -27.45 -0.60
CA GLN A 175 28.87 -26.96 -1.42
C GLN A 175 27.57 -26.97 -0.59
N GLU A 176 27.02 -25.79 -0.33
CA GLU A 176 25.80 -25.67 0.47
C GLU A 176 24.54 -25.60 -0.40
N ASN A 177 24.63 -25.01 -1.60
CA ASN A 177 23.51 -24.91 -2.55
C ASN A 177 23.98 -24.79 -4.02
N PRO A 178 23.54 -25.66 -4.95
CA PRO A 178 23.73 -25.44 -6.38
C PRO A 178 22.76 -24.34 -6.86
N SER A 179 23.23 -23.10 -6.86
CA SER A 179 22.50 -21.98 -7.48
C SER A 179 22.99 -21.76 -8.91
N PRO A 180 22.15 -21.28 -9.85
CA PRO A 180 22.59 -20.97 -11.20
C PRO A 180 23.70 -19.91 -11.15
N THR A 181 24.80 -20.19 -11.82
CA THR A 181 25.93 -19.27 -11.98
C THR A 181 25.49 -18.13 -12.91
N LEU A 182 25.31 -16.93 -12.33
CA LEU A 182 25.12 -15.70 -13.12
C LEU A 182 26.48 -15.26 -13.64
N THR A 183 26.89 -15.77 -14.80
CA THR A 183 28.06 -15.24 -15.51
C THR A 183 27.67 -13.92 -16.17
N THR A 184 27.92 -12.81 -15.49
CA THR A 184 27.84 -11.47 -16.10
C THR A 184 29.00 -11.36 -17.08
N THR A 185 28.81 -11.70 -18.36
CA THR A 185 29.84 -11.49 -19.39
C THR A 185 29.78 -10.05 -19.91
N ALA A 186 30.93 -9.42 -20.12
CA ALA A 186 30.98 -8.11 -20.77
C ALA A 186 30.32 -8.15 -22.18
N PRO A 187 29.66 -7.06 -22.63
CA PRO A 187 28.94 -7.08 -23.90
C PRO A 187 29.88 -7.26 -25.11
N ALA A 188 29.30 -7.66 -26.25
CA ALA A 188 30.05 -8.09 -27.42
C ALA A 188 30.92 -6.97 -28.05
N LEU A 189 30.47 -5.71 -27.99
CA LEU A 189 31.20 -4.57 -28.53
C LEU A 189 32.50 -4.31 -27.77
N GLU A 190 32.44 -4.26 -26.44
CA GLU A 190 33.57 -4.02 -25.56
C GLU A 190 34.61 -5.13 -25.67
N ARG A 191 34.17 -6.40 -25.82
CA ARG A 191 35.07 -7.52 -26.11
C ARG A 191 35.78 -7.35 -27.45
N LEU A 192 35.08 -6.93 -28.51
CA LEU A 192 35.70 -6.66 -29.80
C LEU A 192 36.73 -5.53 -29.70
N LEU A 193 36.40 -4.43 -29.04
CA LEU A 193 37.33 -3.31 -28.83
C LEU A 193 38.55 -3.72 -28.02
N ALA A 194 38.35 -4.48 -26.94
CA ALA A 194 39.44 -5.00 -26.12
C ALA A 194 40.39 -5.90 -26.95
N SER A 195 39.83 -6.80 -27.77
CA SER A 195 40.62 -7.69 -28.63
C SER A 195 41.49 -6.94 -29.63
N GLN A 196 41.02 -5.79 -30.15
CA GLN A 196 41.79 -4.96 -31.07
C GLN A 196 42.89 -4.18 -30.34
N PHE A 197 42.54 -3.58 -29.19
CA PHE A 197 43.48 -2.80 -28.39
C PHE A 197 44.68 -3.64 -27.92
N LEU A 198 44.45 -4.89 -27.52
CA LEU A 198 45.51 -5.77 -27.01
C LEU A 198 46.48 -6.28 -28.07
N ARG A 199 46.12 -6.25 -29.37
CA ARG A 199 47.07 -6.61 -30.45
C ARG A 199 48.26 -5.67 -30.49
N GLU A 200 48.09 -4.43 -30.03
CA GLU A 200 49.11 -3.38 -30.06
C GLU A 200 49.99 -3.36 -28.79
N GLN A 201 49.77 -4.28 -27.83
CA GLN A 201 50.47 -4.30 -26.53
C GLN A 201 51.13 -5.64 -26.20
N PRO A 202 52.38 -5.90 -26.67
CA PRO A 202 53.06 -7.18 -26.44
C PRO A 202 53.39 -7.43 -24.95
N ALA A 203 53.72 -6.40 -24.18
CA ALA A 203 54.05 -6.54 -22.76
C ALA A 203 52.89 -7.10 -21.91
N ILE A 204 51.65 -6.81 -22.29
CA ILE A 204 50.45 -7.35 -21.62
C ILE A 204 50.30 -8.84 -21.95
N GLN A 205 50.54 -9.22 -23.21
CA GLN A 205 50.47 -10.61 -23.64
C GLN A 205 51.51 -11.47 -22.91
N ASP A 206 52.74 -10.95 -22.75
CA ASP A 206 53.81 -11.60 -21.99
C ASP A 206 53.40 -11.85 -20.53
N LEU A 207 52.85 -10.83 -19.86
CA LEU A 207 52.37 -10.96 -18.48
C LEU A 207 51.16 -11.91 -18.39
N GLN A 208 50.26 -11.91 -19.36
CA GLN A 208 49.13 -12.84 -19.40
C GLN A 208 49.60 -14.29 -19.51
N MET A 209 50.58 -14.58 -20.37
CA MET A 209 51.18 -15.92 -20.46
C MET A 209 51.83 -16.32 -19.13
N GLU A 210 52.50 -15.39 -18.44
CA GLU A 210 53.08 -15.64 -17.12
C GLU A 210 52.02 -15.93 -16.05
N LEU A 211 50.88 -15.22 -16.08
CA LEU A 211 49.73 -15.45 -15.21
C LEU A 211 49.15 -16.84 -15.44
N GLU A 212 48.82 -17.18 -16.68
CA GLU A 212 48.23 -18.47 -17.06
C GLU A 212 49.16 -19.64 -16.70
N ALA A 213 50.47 -19.47 -16.87
CA ALA A 213 51.47 -20.48 -16.46
C ALA A 213 51.64 -20.60 -14.94
N SER A 214 51.39 -19.52 -14.18
CA SER A 214 51.52 -19.50 -12.71
C SER A 214 50.23 -19.89 -11.98
N ALA A 215 49.09 -19.78 -12.66
CA ALA A 215 47.76 -20.03 -12.14
C ALA A 215 47.48 -21.52 -11.92
N GLN A 216 46.57 -21.80 -11.00
CA GLN A 216 46.07 -23.15 -10.79
C GLN A 216 45.03 -23.48 -11.88
N PRO A 217 45.22 -24.54 -12.68
CA PRO A 217 44.23 -24.94 -13.68
C PRO A 217 42.97 -25.44 -12.98
N LEU A 218 41.83 -24.90 -13.39
CA LEU A 218 40.49 -25.32 -12.95
C LEU A 218 39.77 -26.16 -14.00
N GLY A 219 40.08 -25.99 -15.29
CA GLY A 219 39.54 -26.75 -16.41
C GLY A 219 40.21 -26.40 -17.74
N GLU A 220 39.66 -26.89 -18.85
CA GLU A 220 40.11 -26.47 -20.18
C GLU A 220 39.73 -25.00 -20.42
N VAL A 221 40.72 -24.19 -20.82
CA VAL A 221 40.50 -22.81 -21.22
C VAL A 221 39.70 -22.84 -22.53
N THR A 222 38.39 -22.60 -22.46
CA THR A 222 37.62 -22.35 -23.67
C THR A 222 38.15 -21.06 -24.29
N ALA A 223 38.79 -21.15 -25.45
CA ALA A 223 39.15 -19.97 -26.22
C ALA A 223 37.85 -19.17 -26.44
N HIS A 224 37.78 -17.96 -25.89
CA HIS A 224 36.64 -17.08 -26.13
C HIS A 224 36.67 -16.76 -27.62
N GLU A 225 35.67 -17.25 -28.36
CA GLU A 225 35.52 -16.88 -29.75
C GLU A 225 35.32 -15.38 -29.84
N SER A 226 36.13 -14.71 -30.67
CA SER A 226 35.92 -13.28 -30.94
C SER A 226 34.50 -13.08 -31.45
N PRO A 227 33.72 -12.16 -30.86
CA PRO A 227 32.32 -11.99 -31.23
C PRO A 227 32.21 -11.64 -32.72
N GLN A 228 31.22 -12.23 -33.40
CA GLN A 228 31.05 -11.99 -34.82
C GLN A 228 30.63 -10.53 -35.07
N PRO A 229 31.12 -9.85 -36.14
CA PRO A 229 30.77 -8.46 -36.42
C PRO A 229 29.26 -8.19 -36.49
N LEU A 230 28.47 -9.17 -36.93
CA LEU A 230 27.01 -9.06 -37.02
C LEU A 230 26.34 -9.09 -35.64
N GLU A 231 26.85 -9.90 -34.71
CA GLU A 231 26.38 -9.94 -33.32
C GLU A 231 26.67 -8.61 -32.61
N VAL A 232 27.86 -8.05 -32.85
CA VAL A 232 28.24 -6.73 -32.35
C VAL A 232 27.30 -5.64 -32.89
N TYR A 233 26.99 -5.66 -34.19
CA TYR A 233 26.03 -4.72 -34.78
C TYR A 233 24.64 -4.82 -34.16
N HIS A 234 24.13 -6.03 -33.93
CA HIS A 234 22.83 -6.23 -33.28
C HIS A 234 22.83 -5.75 -31.83
N SER A 235 23.88 -6.04 -31.05
CA SER A 235 24.00 -5.55 -29.68
C SER A 235 24.08 -4.01 -29.63
N TYR A 236 24.77 -3.38 -30.58
CA TYR A 236 24.81 -1.93 -30.72
C TYR A 236 23.44 -1.33 -31.03
N GLN A 237 22.69 -1.90 -31.99
CA GLN A 237 21.34 -1.45 -32.31
C GLN A 237 20.39 -1.58 -31.12
N GLN A 238 20.46 -2.69 -30.37
CA GLN A 238 19.68 -2.87 -29.15
C GLN A 238 20.05 -1.83 -28.09
N GLY A 239 21.34 -1.52 -27.95
CA GLY A 239 21.82 -0.45 -27.07
C GLY A 239 21.24 0.92 -27.42
N GLN A 240 21.25 1.30 -28.71
CA GLN A 240 20.66 2.55 -29.17
C GLN A 240 19.16 2.63 -28.88
N MET A 241 18.40 1.59 -29.22
CA MET A 241 16.97 1.50 -28.93
C MET A 241 16.68 1.62 -27.44
N ARG A 242 17.51 0.99 -26.60
CA ARG A 242 17.37 1.06 -25.15
C ARG A 242 17.64 2.46 -24.61
N VAL A 243 18.66 3.16 -25.11
CA VAL A 243 18.94 4.56 -24.72
C VAL A 243 17.78 5.47 -25.12
N GLU A 244 17.21 5.28 -26.30
CA GLU A 244 16.04 6.04 -26.74
C GLU A 244 14.83 5.79 -25.83
N GLN A 245 14.52 4.53 -25.53
CA GLN A 245 13.45 4.15 -24.60
C GLN A 245 13.65 4.73 -23.20
N LEU A 246 14.88 4.67 -22.66
CA LEU A 246 15.19 5.25 -21.36
C LEU A 246 15.08 6.77 -21.35
N THR A 247 15.42 7.42 -22.47
CA THR A 247 15.27 8.87 -22.62
C THR A 247 13.79 9.25 -22.66
N GLN A 248 12.98 8.54 -23.43
CA GLN A 248 11.53 8.73 -23.47
C GLN A 248 10.89 8.52 -22.08
N ALA A 249 11.23 7.42 -21.40
CA ALA A 249 10.74 7.14 -20.05
C ALA A 249 11.16 8.22 -19.05
N ARG A 250 12.39 8.73 -19.13
CA ARG A 250 12.84 9.85 -18.30
C ARG A 250 12.02 11.12 -18.56
N ASP A 251 11.74 11.44 -19.81
CA ASP A 251 10.98 12.64 -20.17
C ASP A 251 9.51 12.53 -19.74
N GLU A 252 8.92 11.33 -19.82
CA GLU A 252 7.59 11.03 -19.27
C GLU A 252 7.55 11.18 -17.75
N GLN A 253 8.55 10.64 -17.04
CA GLN A 253 8.67 10.80 -15.59
C GLN A 253 8.83 12.28 -15.20
N ALA A 254 9.59 13.06 -15.98
CA ALA A 254 9.73 14.50 -15.76
C ALA A 254 8.39 15.24 -15.95
N LYS A 255 7.58 14.87 -16.95
CA LYS A 255 6.24 15.44 -17.14
C LYS A 255 5.31 15.10 -15.98
N LEU A 256 5.25 13.84 -15.57
CA LEU A 256 4.44 13.40 -14.42
C LEU A 256 4.87 14.10 -13.12
N ALA A 257 6.17 14.33 -12.92
CA ALA A 257 6.66 15.07 -11.77
C ALA A 257 6.17 16.52 -11.75
N ILE A 258 6.12 17.19 -12.90
CA ILE A 258 5.56 18.54 -13.04
C ILE A 258 4.05 18.53 -12.74
N GLU A 259 3.30 17.58 -13.30
CA GLU A 259 1.87 17.45 -13.05
C GLU A 259 1.55 17.20 -11.57
N HIS A 260 2.31 16.32 -10.91
CA HIS A 260 2.18 16.07 -9.47
C HIS A 260 2.50 17.32 -8.65
N GLN A 261 3.51 18.09 -9.05
CA GLN A 261 3.85 19.35 -8.37
C GLN A 261 2.71 20.37 -8.46
N ASP A 262 2.07 20.49 -9.63
CA ASP A 262 0.92 21.37 -9.82
C ASP A 262 -0.29 20.92 -8.98
N GLN A 263 -0.56 19.61 -8.92
CA GLN A 263 -1.61 19.07 -8.05
C GLN A 263 -1.34 19.36 -6.57
N ILE A 264 -0.09 19.22 -6.11
CA ILE A 264 0.30 19.57 -4.74
C ILE A 264 0.08 21.07 -4.48
N GLN A 265 0.41 21.94 -5.43
CA GLN A 265 0.15 23.38 -5.31
C GLN A 265 -1.35 23.71 -5.23
N GLN A 266 -2.18 23.02 -6.01
CA GLN A 266 -3.64 23.20 -5.93
C GLN A 266 -4.20 22.72 -4.58
N LEU A 267 -3.78 21.53 -4.12
CA LEU A 267 -4.21 20.99 -2.84
C LEU A 267 -3.75 21.84 -1.65
N THR A 268 -2.56 22.44 -1.71
CA THR A 268 -2.07 23.34 -0.67
C THR A 268 -2.87 24.65 -0.62
N LYS A 269 -3.26 25.21 -1.78
CA LYS A 269 -4.18 26.37 -1.83
C LYS A 269 -5.53 26.06 -1.20
N VAL A 270 -6.15 24.93 -1.57
CA VAL A 270 -7.43 24.50 -0.98
C VAL A 270 -7.31 24.27 0.53
N ARG A 271 -6.22 23.66 1.00
CA ARG A 271 -5.96 23.48 2.44
C ARG A 271 -5.84 24.82 3.17
N ALA A 272 -5.17 25.81 2.57
CA ALA A 272 -5.02 27.14 3.15
C ALA A 272 -6.38 27.86 3.24
N GLU A 273 -7.23 27.75 2.22
CA GLU A 273 -8.60 28.29 2.23
C GLU A 273 -9.47 27.62 3.29
N GLN A 274 -9.40 26.29 3.40
CA GLN A 274 -10.11 25.54 4.44
C GLN A 274 -9.65 25.93 5.85
N ALA A 275 -8.35 26.15 6.05
CA ALA A 275 -7.82 26.63 7.33
C ALA A 275 -8.37 28.03 7.69
N LYS A 276 -8.43 28.96 6.72
CA LYS A 276 -9.03 30.29 6.92
C LYS A 276 -10.51 30.17 7.31
N LEU A 277 -11.29 29.41 6.55
CA LEU A 277 -12.72 29.15 6.85
C LEU A 277 -12.91 28.52 8.23
N ALA A 278 -12.03 27.62 8.65
CA ALA A 278 -12.07 27.03 9.99
C ALA A 278 -11.83 28.07 11.08
N THR A 279 -10.85 28.97 10.89
CA THR A 279 -10.58 30.06 11.86
C THR A 279 -11.76 31.04 11.95
N GLU A 280 -12.38 31.40 10.83
CA GLU A 280 -13.56 32.28 10.79
C GLU A 280 -14.75 31.63 11.51
N ARG A 281 -15.02 30.34 11.28
CA ARG A 281 -16.06 29.59 11.99
C ARG A 281 -15.81 29.54 13.50
N GLN A 282 -14.56 29.35 13.90
CA GLN A 282 -14.21 29.32 15.32
C GLN A 282 -14.42 30.70 15.98
N ALA A 283 -14.12 31.79 15.28
CA ALA A 283 -14.41 33.16 15.74
C ALA A 283 -15.92 33.45 15.82
N GLN A 284 -16.72 32.96 14.85
CA GLN A 284 -18.18 33.08 14.90
C GLN A 284 -18.77 32.30 16.08
N LEU A 285 -18.26 31.09 16.35
CA LEU A 285 -18.70 30.29 17.50
C LEU A 285 -18.38 30.96 18.84
N THR A 286 -17.19 31.56 18.99
CA THR A 286 -16.86 32.30 20.23
C THR A 286 -17.73 33.54 20.40
N GLN A 287 -17.98 34.28 19.32
CA GLN A 287 -18.89 35.43 19.37
C GLN A 287 -20.32 35.01 19.73
N SER A 288 -20.83 33.93 19.14
CA SER A 288 -22.17 33.40 19.45
C SER A 288 -22.27 32.94 20.90
N LYS A 289 -21.23 32.31 21.46
CA LYS A 289 -21.19 31.94 22.89
C LYS A 289 -21.24 33.15 23.80
N GLN A 290 -20.46 34.20 23.50
CA GLN A 290 -20.49 35.44 24.27
C GLN A 290 -21.86 36.13 24.24
N VAL A 291 -22.53 36.13 23.07
CA VAL A 291 -23.90 36.65 22.96
C VAL A 291 -24.86 35.82 23.81
N GLN A 292 -24.74 34.50 23.77
CA GLN A 292 -25.59 33.61 24.56
C GLN A 292 -25.38 33.79 26.07
N GLU A 293 -24.13 33.90 26.54
CA GLU A 293 -23.82 34.20 27.95
C GLU A 293 -24.41 35.54 28.40
N LYS A 294 -24.33 36.58 27.56
CA LYS A 294 -24.96 37.88 27.84
C LYS A 294 -26.48 37.78 27.92
N LEU A 295 -27.10 37.01 27.02
CA LEU A 295 -28.54 36.81 27.01
C LEU A 295 -29.02 36.03 28.24
N GLU A 296 -28.27 35.01 28.66
CA GLU A 296 -28.54 34.25 29.89
C GLU A 296 -28.39 35.13 31.13
N ALA A 297 -27.40 36.02 31.19
CA ALA A 297 -27.25 36.99 32.27
C ALA A 297 -28.44 37.97 32.33
N ALA A 298 -28.83 38.55 31.19
CA ALA A 298 -29.99 39.45 31.12
C ALA A 298 -31.31 38.74 31.49
N ASN A 299 -31.49 37.47 31.11
CA ASN A 299 -32.64 36.67 31.51
C ASN A 299 -32.66 36.38 33.01
N LYS A 300 -31.50 36.21 33.66
CA LYS A 300 -31.42 36.08 35.12
C LYS A 300 -31.77 37.38 35.82
N GLU A 301 -31.26 38.52 35.35
CA GLU A 301 -31.58 39.84 35.91
C GLU A 301 -33.08 40.14 35.78
N THR A 302 -33.66 39.97 34.60
CA THR A 302 -35.12 40.14 34.39
C THR A 302 -35.94 39.15 35.21
N GLY A 303 -35.45 37.91 35.40
CA GLY A 303 -36.06 36.94 36.31
C GLY A 303 -36.08 37.42 37.77
N GLN A 304 -34.97 37.98 38.25
CA GLN A 304 -34.87 38.57 39.59
C GLN A 304 -35.76 39.81 39.75
N GLU A 305 -35.81 40.68 38.74
CA GLU A 305 -36.72 41.84 38.73
C GLU A 305 -38.19 41.40 38.79
N ASN A 306 -38.56 40.38 38.02
CA ASN A 306 -39.92 39.83 38.02
C ASN A 306 -40.29 39.22 39.39
N GLU A 307 -39.38 38.49 40.04
CA GLU A 307 -39.59 37.98 41.41
C GLU A 307 -39.79 39.12 42.42
N LEU A 308 -38.99 40.18 42.30
CA LEU A 308 -39.10 41.35 43.18
C LEU A 308 -40.40 42.12 42.95
N LEU A 309 -40.83 42.28 41.70
CA LEU A 309 -42.13 42.85 41.35
C LEU A 309 -43.29 42.00 41.89
N LEU A 310 -43.18 40.67 41.84
CA LEU A 310 -44.17 39.74 42.42
C LEU A 310 -44.28 39.92 43.94
N LEU A 311 -43.14 40.07 44.64
CA LEU A 311 -43.12 40.35 46.08
C LEU A 311 -43.76 41.71 46.39
N GLN A 312 -43.43 42.75 45.63
CA GLN A 312 -44.04 44.07 45.79
C GLN A 312 -45.55 44.04 45.52
N LEU A 313 -45.99 43.31 44.49
CA LEU A 313 -47.41 43.15 44.19
C LEU A 313 -48.14 42.44 45.33
N HIS A 314 -47.55 41.40 45.90
CA HIS A 314 -48.11 40.71 47.08
C HIS A 314 -48.24 41.65 48.27
N GLN A 315 -47.23 42.47 48.54
CA GLN A 315 -47.27 43.45 49.62
C GLN A 315 -48.38 44.49 49.41
N VAL A 316 -48.51 45.01 48.19
CA VAL A 316 -49.60 45.95 47.85
C VAL A 316 -50.97 45.27 47.98
N GLN A 317 -51.10 44.00 47.62
CA GLN A 317 -52.33 43.23 47.84
C GLN A 317 -52.68 43.11 49.33
N GLU A 318 -51.71 42.77 50.18
CA GLU A 318 -51.91 42.70 51.64
C GLU A 318 -52.33 44.07 52.21
N GLU A 319 -51.70 45.15 51.75
CA GLU A 319 -52.08 46.52 52.16
C GLU A 319 -53.50 46.88 51.71
N LEU A 320 -53.88 46.53 50.47
CA LEU A 320 -55.23 46.75 49.96
C LEU A 320 -56.28 45.93 50.72
N GLU A 321 -55.98 44.68 51.07
CA GLU A 321 -56.85 43.83 51.88
C GLU A 321 -57.05 44.43 53.29
N ALA A 322 -55.97 44.93 53.90
CA ALA A 322 -56.04 45.62 55.19
C ALA A 322 -56.92 46.88 55.13
N VAL A 323 -56.75 47.71 54.09
CA VAL A 323 -57.59 48.90 53.87
C VAL A 323 -59.05 48.52 53.61
N PHE A 324 -59.30 47.44 52.86
CA PHE A 324 -60.66 46.95 52.61
C PHE A 324 -61.36 46.51 53.90
N LEU A 325 -60.66 45.73 54.74
CA LEU A 325 -61.14 45.35 56.08
C LEU A 325 -61.43 46.57 56.95
N GLN A 326 -60.56 47.58 56.91
CA GLN A 326 -60.76 48.84 57.64
C GLN A 326 -62.00 49.59 57.15
N LYS A 327 -62.21 49.66 55.83
CA LYS A 327 -63.41 50.28 55.24
C LYS A 327 -64.68 49.54 55.65
N GLN A 328 -64.66 48.21 55.66
CA GLN A 328 -65.81 47.41 56.09
C GLN A 328 -66.18 47.69 57.56
N GLN A 329 -65.20 47.87 58.44
CA GLN A 329 -65.44 48.28 59.83
C GLN A 329 -66.07 49.68 59.89
N ILE A 330 -65.56 50.64 59.11
CA ILE A 330 -66.14 52.00 59.03
C ILE A 330 -67.60 51.94 58.56
N ASP A 331 -67.89 51.20 57.49
CA ASP A 331 -69.26 51.07 56.96
C ASP A 331 -70.21 50.43 57.98
N GLN A 332 -69.75 49.47 58.79
CA GLN A 332 -70.53 48.91 59.90
C GLN A 332 -70.82 49.98 60.96
N THR A 333 -69.81 50.76 61.37
CA THR A 333 -70.01 51.84 62.35
C THR A 333 -70.94 52.94 61.84
N GLN A 334 -70.88 53.27 60.54
CA GLN A 334 -71.80 54.25 59.93
C GLN A 334 -73.24 53.74 59.91
N LYS A 335 -73.46 52.46 59.58
CA LYS A 335 -74.81 51.86 59.65
C LYS A 335 -75.38 51.91 61.07
N GLU A 336 -74.56 51.63 62.08
CA GLU A 336 -74.98 51.76 63.48
C GLU A 336 -75.35 53.21 63.83
N GLN A 337 -74.56 54.19 63.38
CA GLN A 337 -74.85 55.62 63.58
C GLN A 337 -76.15 56.04 62.86
N ASP A 338 -76.37 55.62 61.62
CA ASP A 338 -77.59 55.91 60.86
C ASP A 338 -78.85 55.31 61.51
N THR A 339 -78.75 54.11 62.09
CA THR A 339 -79.87 53.53 62.85
C THR A 339 -80.20 54.34 64.10
N LYS A 340 -79.18 54.84 64.82
CA LYS A 340 -79.38 55.76 65.95
C LYS A 340 -80.02 57.08 65.52
N ILE A 341 -79.58 57.66 64.38
CA ILE A 341 -80.16 58.90 63.85
C ILE A 341 -81.63 58.70 63.50
N LYS A 342 -82.00 57.56 62.88
CA LYS A 342 -83.40 57.25 62.57
C LYS A 342 -84.27 57.10 63.82
N GLN A 343 -83.75 56.47 64.89
CA GLN A 343 -84.45 56.37 66.17
C GLN A 343 -84.71 57.78 66.77
N LEU A 344 -83.69 58.64 66.79
CA LEU A 344 -83.84 60.02 67.28
C LEU A 344 -84.81 60.87 66.43
N GLN A 345 -84.85 60.66 65.12
CA GLN A 345 -85.81 61.34 64.23
C GLN A 345 -87.25 60.90 64.49
N GLN A 346 -87.47 59.62 64.78
CA GLN A 346 -88.79 59.09 65.10
C GLN A 346 -89.32 59.67 66.42
N GLU A 347 -88.46 59.80 67.44
CA GLU A 347 -88.79 60.49 68.70
C GLU A 347 -89.15 61.97 68.47
N LEU A 348 -88.44 62.65 67.57
CA LEU A 348 -88.69 64.06 67.23
C LEU A 348 -90.05 64.27 66.54
N ASP A 349 -90.44 63.37 65.63
CA ASP A 349 -91.69 63.50 64.88
C ASP A 349 -92.93 63.16 65.73
N GLU A 350 -92.79 62.27 66.72
CA GLU A 350 -93.82 62.04 67.74
C GLU A 350 -94.07 63.28 68.60
N ALA A 351 -93.01 63.99 69.01
CA ALA A 351 -93.13 65.25 69.76
C ALA A 351 -93.81 66.36 68.93
N LYS A 352 -93.52 66.48 67.64
CA LYS A 352 -94.16 67.47 66.75
C LYS A 352 -95.66 67.21 66.56
N ARG A 353 -96.09 65.95 66.50
CA ARG A 353 -97.53 65.60 66.39
C ARG A 353 -98.32 65.98 67.63
N GLN A 354 -97.72 65.89 68.81
CA GLN A 354 -98.34 66.35 70.06
C GLN A 354 -98.55 67.87 70.07
N PHE A 355 -97.57 68.64 69.57
CA PHE A 355 -97.65 70.09 69.49
C PHE A 355 -98.73 70.59 68.51
N GLN A 356 -98.88 69.96 67.34
CA GLN A 356 -99.88 70.36 66.34
C GLN A 356 -101.33 70.02 66.72
N ALA A 357 -101.54 69.07 67.63
CA ALA A 357 -102.86 68.74 68.16
C ALA A 357 -103.36 69.81 69.15
N GLU A 358 -102.46 70.47 69.89
CA GLU A 358 -102.81 71.55 70.83
C GLU A 358 -103.14 72.87 70.12
N GLU A 359 -102.52 73.16 68.97
CA GLU A 359 -102.73 74.42 68.24
C GLU A 359 -104.09 74.49 67.51
N LYS A 360 -104.65 73.34 67.09
CA LYS A 360 -105.95 73.25 66.41
C LYS A 360 -107.16 73.37 67.34
N ALA A 361 -106.98 73.36 68.67
CA ALA A 361 -108.06 73.53 69.64
C ALA A 361 -108.32 75.01 70.03
N ARG A 362 -107.59 75.99 69.46
CA ARG A 362 -107.58 77.38 69.97
C ARG A 362 -108.06 78.50 69.03
N LYS A 363 -108.68 78.22 67.88
CA LYS A 363 -109.23 79.28 67.01
C LYS A 363 -110.61 78.98 66.43
N GLY A 364 -111.63 79.50 67.11
CA GLY A 364 -113.00 79.61 66.60
C GLY A 364 -113.83 80.56 67.46
N LEU A 365 -113.86 81.86 67.11
CA LEU A 365 -115.01 82.76 67.26
C LEU A 365 -114.70 84.18 66.73
N ALA A 366 -115.47 84.53 65.70
CA ALA A 366 -116.00 85.85 65.30
C ALA A 366 -115.03 87.00 64.96
N GLY A 367 -115.18 87.48 63.72
CA GLY A 367 -114.80 88.83 63.35
C GLY A 367 -115.93 89.82 63.57
N GLU A 368 -115.58 91.09 63.59
CA GLU A 368 -116.44 92.21 63.19
C GLU A 368 -115.57 93.44 62.83
N GLN A 369 -115.80 93.93 61.60
CA GLN A 369 -115.81 95.36 61.19
C GLN A 369 -114.49 96.14 61.34
N GLN A 370 -113.83 96.60 60.27
CA GLN A 370 -114.34 97.32 59.10
C GLN A 370 -115.48 98.29 59.42
N LYS A 371 -115.15 99.37 60.15
CA LYS A 371 -115.44 100.76 59.78
C LYS A 371 -115.18 101.67 60.97
N LEU A 372 -114.15 102.48 60.80
CA LEU A 372 -113.77 103.73 61.48
C LEU A 372 -112.24 103.74 61.29
N GLN A 373 -111.59 104.69 60.68
CA GLN A 373 -111.98 105.98 60.15
C GLN A 373 -110.65 106.43 59.53
N THR A 374 -110.53 106.68 58.23
CA THR A 374 -110.72 108.05 57.73
C THR A 374 -110.43 109.12 58.78
N GLN A 375 -109.18 109.18 59.26
CA GLN A 375 -108.72 110.36 59.99
C GLN A 375 -107.21 110.61 60.05
N ILE A 376 -106.43 110.22 59.04
CA ILE A 376 -105.15 110.93 58.79
C ILE A 376 -104.99 111.15 57.28
N GLU A 377 -106.05 111.71 56.70
CA GLU A 377 -105.88 112.64 55.60
C GLU A 377 -105.89 114.04 56.23
N GLN A 378 -104.74 114.72 56.09
CA GLN A 378 -104.45 116.14 56.28
C GLN A 378 -103.32 116.38 57.29
N LEU A 379 -102.10 116.26 56.76
CA LEU A 379 -100.93 117.12 56.93
C LEU A 379 -99.74 116.25 56.44
N THR A 380 -99.21 116.39 55.24
CA THR A 380 -99.00 117.62 54.48
C THR A 380 -98.69 117.31 53.03
N LYS A 381 -99.26 118.15 52.18
CA LYS A 381 -99.08 118.25 50.74
C LYS A 381 -97.62 118.50 50.33
N ALA A 382 -97.35 118.03 49.12
CA ALA A 382 -96.54 118.68 48.07
C ALA A 382 -95.04 118.84 48.33
N LYS A 383 -94.25 118.00 47.65
CA LYS A 383 -93.53 118.37 46.42
C LYS A 383 -92.74 117.16 45.90
N ASP A 384 -92.58 117.11 44.58
CA ASP A 384 -91.53 116.38 43.85
C ASP A 384 -91.81 114.94 43.37
N GLU A 385 -92.81 114.77 42.50
CA GLU A 385 -92.84 113.67 41.52
C GLU A 385 -92.02 113.95 40.24
N GLN A 386 -91.33 115.10 40.14
CA GLN A 386 -90.42 115.38 39.02
C GLN A 386 -88.98 114.85 39.20
N ALA A 387 -88.69 114.09 40.27
CA ALA A 387 -87.35 113.51 40.52
C ALA A 387 -87.22 112.00 40.23
N LYS A 388 -88.31 111.30 39.87
CA LYS A 388 -88.28 109.82 39.71
C LYS A 388 -87.77 109.31 38.35
N LEU A 389 -87.71 110.15 37.30
CA LEU A 389 -87.31 109.70 35.95
C LEU A 389 -85.80 109.83 35.64
N ALA A 390 -85.00 110.43 36.53
CA ALA A 390 -83.56 110.62 36.31
C ALA A 390 -82.69 109.53 36.97
N ILE A 391 -83.14 108.92 38.07
CA ILE A 391 -82.34 107.93 38.83
C ILE A 391 -82.40 106.54 38.18
N GLU A 392 -83.51 106.20 37.50
CA GLU A 392 -83.72 104.90 36.85
C GLU A 392 -82.91 104.74 35.55
N ARG A 393 -82.65 105.83 34.81
CA ARG A 393 -81.75 105.82 33.63
C ARG A 393 -80.27 105.67 33.99
N GLN A 394 -79.85 106.20 35.14
CA GLN A 394 -78.45 106.12 35.58
C GLN A 394 -78.06 104.71 36.05
N THR A 395 -79.01 103.96 36.63
CA THR A 395 -78.81 102.56 37.06
C THR A 395 -78.79 101.58 35.88
N GLN A 396 -79.59 101.83 34.82
CA GLN A 396 -79.57 101.02 33.61
C GLN A 396 -78.27 101.20 32.80
N LEU A 397 -77.69 102.41 32.76
CA LEU A 397 -76.41 102.67 32.08
C LEU A 397 -75.19 102.04 32.80
N THR A 398 -75.24 101.91 34.14
CA THR A 398 -74.18 101.23 34.91
C THR A 398 -74.26 99.71 34.78
N GLN A 399 -75.46 99.13 34.76
CA GLN A 399 -75.66 97.70 34.49
C GLN A 399 -75.27 97.31 33.06
N ALA A 400 -75.55 98.18 32.07
CA ALA A 400 -75.11 97.98 30.68
C ALA A 400 -73.57 97.99 30.55
N ARG A 401 -72.87 98.94 31.21
CA ARG A 401 -71.39 98.97 31.23
C ARG A 401 -70.77 97.73 31.88
N GLN A 402 -71.32 97.25 33.00
CA GLN A 402 -70.84 96.02 33.64
C GLN A 402 -71.08 94.76 32.79
N SER A 403 -72.16 94.72 31.99
CA SER A 403 -72.38 93.63 31.03
C SER A 403 -71.44 93.70 29.83
N GLN A 404 -71.05 94.91 29.40
CA GLN A 404 -70.12 95.13 28.29
C GLN A 404 -68.67 94.80 28.69
N GLU A 405 -68.24 95.16 29.90
CA GLU A 405 -66.92 94.74 30.44
C GLU A 405 -66.82 93.22 30.63
N LYS A 406 -67.91 92.55 31.05
CA LYS A 406 -67.96 91.08 31.12
C LYS A 406 -67.89 90.42 29.74
N LEU A 407 -68.52 91.01 28.73
CA LEU A 407 -68.45 90.56 27.33
C LEU A 407 -67.05 90.77 26.72
N GLU A 408 -66.38 91.88 27.02
CA GLU A 408 -65.01 92.14 26.58
C GLU A 408 -63.98 91.22 27.28
N ALA A 409 -64.18 90.89 28.55
CA ALA A 409 -63.37 89.90 29.25
C ALA A 409 -63.55 88.49 28.66
N ALA A 410 -64.79 88.07 28.41
CA ALA A 410 -65.09 86.78 27.75
C ALA A 410 -64.55 86.71 26.31
N ASN A 411 -64.58 87.81 25.55
CA ASN A 411 -63.98 87.88 24.22
C ASN A 411 -62.44 87.84 24.24
N LYS A 412 -61.79 88.33 25.30
CA LYS A 412 -60.34 88.17 25.48
C LYS A 412 -59.97 86.75 25.88
N GLU A 413 -60.74 86.13 26.75
CA GLU A 413 -60.52 84.74 27.20
C GLU A 413 -60.72 83.75 26.03
N THR A 414 -61.79 83.91 25.25
CA THR A 414 -62.00 83.15 24.01
C THR A 414 -60.94 83.45 22.93
N GLY A 415 -60.42 84.69 22.86
CA GLY A 415 -59.27 85.03 22.00
C GLY A 415 -58.00 84.28 22.38
N GLN A 416 -57.71 84.18 23.69
CA GLN A 416 -56.57 83.41 24.22
C GLN A 416 -56.74 81.91 24.02
N GLU A 417 -57.95 81.37 24.19
CA GLU A 417 -58.26 79.97 23.90
C GLU A 417 -58.09 79.65 22.41
N ASN A 418 -58.50 80.55 21.52
CA ASN A 418 -58.31 80.38 20.07
C ASN A 418 -56.84 80.43 19.65
N GLU A 419 -56.02 81.30 20.27
CA GLU A 419 -54.57 81.33 20.05
C GLU A 419 -53.89 80.05 20.55
N LEU A 420 -54.31 79.54 21.71
CA LEU A 420 -53.82 78.27 22.27
C LEU A 420 -54.19 77.09 21.36
N LEU A 421 -55.42 77.04 20.85
CA LEU A 421 -55.89 76.04 19.89
C LEU A 421 -55.09 76.08 18.57
N LEU A 422 -54.74 77.27 18.09
CA LEU A 422 -53.89 77.44 16.90
C LEU A 422 -52.48 76.91 17.12
N LEU A 423 -51.90 77.18 18.30
CA LEU A 423 -50.59 76.62 18.70
C LEU A 423 -50.63 75.10 18.80
N GLN A 424 -51.67 74.54 19.42
CA GLN A 424 -51.87 73.09 19.51
C GLN A 424 -52.06 72.45 18.12
N LEU A 425 -52.80 73.11 17.23
CA LEU A 425 -52.99 72.64 15.86
C LEU A 425 -51.67 72.62 15.08
N HIS A 426 -50.84 73.66 15.22
CA HIS A 426 -49.51 73.69 14.60
C HIS A 426 -48.60 72.60 15.15
N GLN A 427 -48.61 72.35 16.46
CA GLN A 427 -47.82 71.29 17.07
C GLN A 427 -48.25 69.91 16.55
N VAL A 428 -49.56 69.66 16.43
CA VAL A 428 -50.09 68.40 15.85
C VAL A 428 -49.72 68.28 14.36
N GLN A 429 -49.67 69.39 13.61
CA GLN A 429 -49.22 69.37 12.22
C GLN A 429 -47.73 69.01 12.10
N GLU A 430 -46.87 69.58 12.94
CA GLU A 430 -45.43 69.24 12.96
C GLU A 430 -45.20 67.77 13.34
N GLU A 431 -45.95 67.24 14.31
CA GLU A 431 -45.90 65.83 14.69
C GLU A 431 -46.36 64.91 13.53
N LEU A 432 -47.42 65.28 12.81
CA LEU A 432 -47.89 64.53 11.65
C LEU A 432 -46.88 64.54 10.50
N GLU A 433 -46.22 65.68 10.23
CA GLU A 433 -45.17 65.79 9.23
C GLU A 433 -43.94 64.95 9.60
N ALA A 434 -43.54 64.95 10.88
CA ALA A 434 -42.45 64.11 11.38
C ALA A 434 -42.77 62.61 11.24
N VAL A 435 -44.00 62.20 11.59
CA VAL A 435 -44.47 60.82 11.41
C VAL A 435 -44.51 60.42 9.94
N PHE A 436 -44.92 61.32 9.05
CA PHE A 436 -44.93 61.07 7.60
C PHE A 436 -43.51 60.84 7.05
N LEU A 437 -42.54 61.68 7.45
CA LEU A 437 -41.13 61.53 7.08
C LEU A 437 -40.53 60.23 7.62
N GLN A 438 -40.83 59.86 8.87
CA GLN A 438 -40.40 58.58 9.44
C GLN A 438 -40.98 57.40 8.67
N LYS A 439 -42.27 57.45 8.31
CA LYS A 439 -42.90 56.40 7.50
C LYS A 439 -42.23 56.25 6.14
N GLN A 440 -41.88 57.36 5.48
CA GLN A 440 -41.18 57.32 4.20
C GLN A 440 -39.78 56.70 4.32
N GLN A 441 -39.05 56.97 5.41
CA GLN A 441 -37.76 56.34 5.69
C GLN A 441 -37.92 54.84 5.97
N ILE A 442 -38.94 54.43 6.72
CA ILE A 442 -39.25 53.02 6.98
C ILE A 442 -39.56 52.30 5.66
N ASP A 443 -40.37 52.89 4.77
CA ASP A 443 -40.70 52.30 3.47
C ASP A 443 -39.46 52.15 2.57
N GLN A 444 -38.51 53.09 2.63
CA GLN A 444 -37.24 52.98 1.91
C GLN A 444 -36.36 51.86 2.47
N THR A 445 -36.21 51.79 3.79
CA THR A 445 -35.42 50.73 4.44
C THR A 445 -36.03 49.34 4.23
N GLN A 446 -37.36 49.23 4.22
CA GLN A 446 -38.05 47.97 3.89
C GLN A 446 -37.78 47.53 2.45
N LYS A 447 -37.82 48.45 1.47
CA LYS A 447 -37.46 48.13 0.07
C LYS A 447 -36.00 47.70 -0.08
N GLU A 448 -35.08 48.33 0.66
CA GLU A 448 -33.68 47.92 0.67
C GLU A 448 -33.48 46.54 1.32
N GLN A 449 -34.22 46.24 2.39
CA GLN A 449 -34.20 44.92 3.03
C GLN A 449 -34.79 43.84 2.10
N ASP A 450 -35.90 44.13 1.41
CA ASP A 450 -36.51 43.19 0.46
C ASP A 450 -35.60 42.88 -0.73
N THR A 451 -34.83 43.86 -1.22
CA THR A 451 -33.85 43.63 -2.28
C THR A 451 -32.66 42.80 -1.79
N LYS A 452 -32.16 43.05 -0.57
CA LYS A 452 -31.14 42.20 0.07
C LYS A 452 -31.64 40.77 0.32
N ILE A 453 -32.87 40.59 0.77
CA ILE A 453 -33.47 39.26 0.98
C ILE A 453 -33.53 38.49 -0.35
N LYS A 454 -33.93 39.15 -1.44
CA LYS A 454 -33.94 38.53 -2.78
C LYS A 454 -32.53 38.13 -3.26
N GLN A 455 -31.53 38.97 -3.02
CA GLN A 455 -30.13 38.65 -3.34
C GLN A 455 -29.63 37.45 -2.53
N LEU A 456 -29.87 37.43 -1.22
CA LEU A 456 -29.49 36.32 -0.35
C LEU A 456 -30.21 35.02 -0.70
N GLN A 457 -31.48 35.08 -1.13
CA GLN A 457 -32.21 33.92 -1.63
C GLN A 457 -31.58 33.37 -2.91
N GLN A 458 -31.18 34.25 -3.84
CA GLN A 458 -30.52 33.85 -5.08
C GLN A 458 -29.14 33.20 -4.81
N GLU A 459 -28.35 33.77 -3.91
CA GLU A 459 -27.06 33.19 -3.48
C GLU A 459 -27.25 31.83 -2.80
N LEU A 460 -28.28 31.68 -1.96
CA LEU A 460 -28.62 30.42 -1.31
C LEU A 460 -28.99 29.34 -2.33
N ASP A 461 -29.76 29.69 -3.35
CA ASP A 461 -30.16 28.77 -4.42
C ASP A 461 -28.98 28.33 -5.28
N GLU A 462 -28.05 29.25 -5.58
CA GLU A 462 -26.80 28.92 -6.27
C GLU A 462 -25.91 28.02 -5.43
N ALA A 463 -25.79 28.28 -4.13
CA ALA A 463 -25.04 27.43 -3.19
C ALA A 463 -25.67 26.03 -3.09
N ARG A 464 -27.01 25.92 -3.03
CA ARG A 464 -27.72 24.64 -3.06
C ARG A 464 -27.46 23.86 -4.34
N ARG A 465 -27.44 24.51 -5.50
CA ARG A 465 -27.11 23.87 -6.79
C ARG A 465 -25.68 23.35 -6.81
N LYS A 466 -24.71 24.13 -6.34
CA LYS A 466 -23.31 23.71 -6.23
C LYS A 466 -23.16 22.51 -5.28
N PHE A 467 -23.80 22.56 -4.11
CA PHE A 467 -23.80 21.45 -3.17
C PHE A 467 -24.39 20.16 -3.76
N GLN A 468 -25.52 20.25 -4.48
CA GLN A 468 -26.11 19.09 -5.15
C GLN A 468 -25.21 18.52 -6.25
N ALA A 469 -24.47 19.37 -6.98
CA ALA A 469 -23.50 18.92 -7.98
C ALA A 469 -22.32 18.20 -7.32
N GLU A 470 -21.79 18.74 -6.22
CA GLU A 470 -20.73 18.10 -5.43
C GLU A 470 -21.19 16.78 -4.80
N GLU A 471 -22.43 16.69 -4.31
CA GLU A 471 -22.98 15.46 -3.76
C GLU A 471 -23.12 14.37 -4.83
N LYS A 472 -23.55 14.74 -6.05
CA LYS A 472 -23.56 13.83 -7.20
C LYS A 472 -22.15 13.37 -7.59
N ALA A 473 -21.17 14.28 -7.58
CA ALA A 473 -19.77 13.94 -7.87
C ALA A 473 -19.20 12.98 -6.81
N ARG A 474 -19.48 13.22 -5.52
CA ARG A 474 -19.10 12.32 -4.41
C ARG A 474 -19.72 10.94 -4.54
N LYS A 475 -20.99 10.85 -4.93
CA LYS A 475 -21.65 9.56 -5.19
C LYS A 475 -21.01 8.82 -6.37
N GLY A 476 -20.61 9.54 -7.42
CA GLY A 476 -19.83 8.97 -8.53
C GLY A 476 -18.49 8.39 -8.07
N LEU A 477 -17.71 9.18 -7.33
CA LEU A 477 -16.42 8.77 -6.75
C LEU A 477 -16.56 7.58 -5.79
N ALA A 478 -17.62 7.53 -4.97
CA ALA A 478 -17.88 6.38 -4.10
C ALA A 478 -18.14 5.09 -4.90
N GLY A 479 -18.83 5.20 -6.05
CA GLY A 479 -19.02 4.08 -6.96
C GLY A 479 -17.71 3.58 -7.57
N GLU A 480 -16.79 4.48 -7.92
CA GLU A 480 -15.45 4.11 -8.42
C GLU A 480 -14.59 3.48 -7.32
N GLN A 481 -14.63 4.02 -6.10
CA GLN A 481 -13.94 3.43 -4.95
C GLN A 481 -14.44 2.01 -4.66
N GLN A 482 -15.75 1.75 -4.75
CA GLN A 482 -16.31 0.43 -4.55
C GLN A 482 -15.87 -0.57 -5.65
N LYS A 483 -15.77 -0.11 -6.91
CA LYS A 483 -15.22 -0.93 -8.01
C LYS A 483 -13.76 -1.29 -7.79
N LEU A 484 -12.94 -0.31 -7.41
CA LEU A 484 -11.52 -0.51 -7.10
C LEU A 484 -11.35 -1.47 -5.91
N GLN A 485 -12.17 -1.32 -4.87
CA GLN A 485 -12.13 -2.20 -3.70
C GLN A 485 -12.49 -3.65 -4.06
N THR A 486 -13.47 -3.83 -4.96
CA THR A 486 -13.83 -5.16 -5.48
C THR A 486 -12.69 -5.78 -6.30
N GLN A 487 -11.98 -4.98 -7.11
CA GLN A 487 -10.81 -5.44 -7.86
C GLN A 487 -9.64 -5.82 -6.94
N ILE A 488 -9.36 -5.01 -5.91
CA ILE A 488 -8.34 -5.33 -4.90
C ILE A 488 -8.70 -6.65 -4.19
N GLU A 489 -9.98 -6.88 -3.89
CA GLU A 489 -10.41 -8.12 -3.26
C GLU A 489 -10.27 -9.34 -4.19
N GLN A 490 -10.49 -9.18 -5.49
CA GLN A 490 -10.23 -10.24 -6.48
C GLN A 490 -8.72 -10.54 -6.61
N LEU A 491 -7.89 -9.50 -6.65
CA LEU A 491 -6.43 -9.65 -6.74
C LEU A 491 -5.83 -10.29 -5.48
N THR A 492 -6.36 -9.96 -4.29
CA THR A 492 -5.92 -10.59 -3.03
C THR A 492 -6.31 -12.05 -2.96
N LYS A 493 -7.53 -12.42 -3.38
CA LYS A 493 -7.93 -13.84 -3.49
C LYS A 493 -7.03 -14.61 -4.46
N GLY A 494 -6.73 -14.03 -5.63
CA GLY A 494 -5.80 -14.63 -6.59
C GLY A 494 -4.38 -14.81 -6.02
N ARG A 495 -3.87 -13.83 -5.26
CA ARG A 495 -2.57 -13.92 -4.58
C ARG A 495 -2.55 -15.03 -3.54
N ASP A 496 -3.60 -15.16 -2.73
CA ASP A 496 -3.69 -16.20 -1.69
C ASP A 496 -3.80 -17.61 -2.28
N GLU A 497 -4.50 -17.76 -3.40
CA GLU A 497 -4.56 -19.01 -4.16
C GLU A 497 -3.20 -19.39 -4.74
N GLN A 498 -2.47 -18.42 -5.30
CA GLN A 498 -1.10 -18.64 -5.78
C GLN A 498 -0.14 -19.01 -4.64
N ALA A 499 -0.27 -18.38 -3.48
CA ALA A 499 0.54 -18.73 -2.31
C ALA A 499 0.26 -20.17 -1.84
N LYS A 500 -1.01 -20.59 -1.81
CA LYS A 500 -1.38 -21.99 -1.50
C LYS A 500 -0.78 -22.97 -2.51
N LEU A 501 -0.92 -22.69 -3.81
CA LEU A 501 -0.34 -23.53 -4.86
C LEU A 501 1.19 -23.60 -4.76
N ALA A 502 1.86 -22.51 -4.42
CA ALA A 502 3.31 -22.50 -4.18
C ALA A 502 3.70 -23.38 -2.99
N THR A 503 2.96 -23.32 -1.88
CA THR A 503 3.21 -24.21 -0.73
C THR A 503 2.98 -25.68 -1.05
N GLU A 504 1.92 -26.01 -1.82
CA GLU A 504 1.67 -27.37 -2.28
C GLU A 504 2.78 -27.88 -3.20
N ARG A 505 3.26 -27.05 -4.13
CA ARG A 505 4.40 -27.37 -5.00
C ARG A 505 5.68 -27.63 -4.19
N GLN A 506 5.96 -26.80 -3.17
CA GLN A 506 7.14 -26.99 -2.32
C GLN A 506 7.09 -28.33 -1.57
N ILE A 507 5.90 -28.71 -1.07
CA ILE A 507 5.70 -30.01 -0.41
C ILE A 507 5.92 -31.16 -1.41
N GLN A 508 5.39 -31.05 -2.63
CA GLN A 508 5.57 -32.07 -3.67
C GLN A 508 7.05 -32.22 -4.07
N VAL A 509 7.76 -31.12 -4.26
CA VAL A 509 9.21 -31.13 -4.56
C VAL A 509 10.00 -31.79 -3.42
N THR A 510 9.65 -31.49 -2.17
CA THR A 510 10.31 -32.09 -1.00
C THR A 510 10.06 -33.61 -0.94
N GLN A 511 8.83 -34.06 -1.22
CA GLN A 511 8.50 -35.48 -1.30
C GLN A 511 9.21 -36.19 -2.44
N ALA A 512 9.32 -35.54 -3.61
CA ALA A 512 10.04 -36.08 -4.76
C ALA A 512 11.54 -36.25 -4.44
N ARG A 513 12.16 -35.26 -3.80
CA ARG A 513 13.56 -35.33 -3.36
C ARG A 513 13.81 -36.48 -2.39
N GLN A 514 12.95 -36.63 -1.38
CA GLN A 514 13.04 -37.77 -0.44
C GLN A 514 12.89 -39.13 -1.14
N SER A 515 12.08 -39.19 -2.20
CA SER A 515 11.93 -40.43 -2.99
C SER A 515 13.16 -40.72 -3.87
N GLN A 516 13.81 -39.69 -4.40
CA GLN A 516 15.06 -39.82 -5.14
C GLN A 516 16.22 -40.26 -4.24
N GLU A 517 16.36 -39.65 -3.06
CA GLU A 517 17.39 -40.04 -2.08
C GLU A 517 17.27 -41.52 -1.67
N LYS A 518 16.03 -42.00 -1.47
CA LYS A 518 15.76 -43.44 -1.22
C LYS A 518 16.10 -44.32 -2.42
N LEU A 519 15.87 -43.84 -3.64
CA LEU A 519 16.20 -44.61 -4.85
C LEU A 519 17.73 -44.71 -5.03
N GLU A 520 18.46 -43.63 -4.75
CA GLU A 520 19.92 -43.61 -4.82
C GLU A 520 20.56 -44.51 -3.76
N SER A 521 20.02 -44.55 -2.54
CA SER A 521 20.52 -45.47 -1.52
C SER A 521 20.36 -46.93 -1.95
N VAL A 522 19.18 -47.27 -2.50
CA VAL A 522 18.92 -48.62 -3.02
C VAL A 522 19.84 -48.95 -4.19
N LYS A 523 20.09 -48.01 -5.11
CA LYS A 523 21.03 -48.22 -6.22
C LYS A 523 22.44 -48.54 -5.72
N LYS A 524 22.94 -47.77 -4.75
CA LYS A 524 24.27 -48.02 -4.15
C LYS A 524 24.34 -49.39 -3.48
N GLU A 525 23.31 -49.79 -2.74
CA GLU A 525 23.24 -51.14 -2.15
C GLU A 525 23.29 -52.22 -3.24
N THR A 526 22.52 -52.07 -4.34
CA THR A 526 22.54 -53.05 -5.44
C THR A 526 23.85 -53.08 -6.20
N GLU A 527 24.55 -51.95 -6.35
CA GLU A 527 25.88 -51.88 -6.97
C GLU A 527 26.91 -52.63 -6.13
N GLN A 528 26.89 -52.44 -4.79
CA GLN A 528 27.74 -53.18 -3.87
C GLN A 528 27.47 -54.69 -3.90
N GLU A 529 26.19 -55.10 -3.95
CA GLU A 529 25.84 -56.51 -4.11
C GLU A 529 26.35 -57.10 -5.44
N ASN A 530 26.23 -56.34 -6.53
CA ASN A 530 26.73 -56.77 -7.85
C ASN A 530 28.26 -56.91 -7.88
N GLU A 531 29.00 -55.97 -7.28
CA GLU A 531 30.46 -56.07 -7.16
C GLU A 531 30.88 -57.32 -6.37
N LEU A 532 30.20 -57.60 -5.26
CA LEU A 532 30.45 -58.79 -4.46
C LEU A 532 30.18 -60.08 -5.25
N LEU A 533 29.07 -60.13 -5.99
CA LEU A 533 28.75 -61.26 -6.86
C LEU A 533 29.80 -61.44 -7.96
N LEU A 534 30.32 -60.34 -8.51
CA LEU A 534 31.37 -60.38 -9.52
C LEU A 534 32.65 -61.01 -8.96
N LEU A 535 33.05 -60.63 -7.73
CA LEU A 535 34.20 -61.21 -7.04
C LEU A 535 33.99 -62.71 -6.75
N GLN A 536 32.81 -63.09 -6.29
CA GLN A 536 32.48 -64.51 -6.08
C GLN A 536 32.55 -65.30 -7.39
N LEU A 537 32.08 -64.73 -8.51
CA LEU A 537 32.16 -65.37 -9.82
C LEU A 537 33.62 -65.59 -10.25
N HIS A 538 34.49 -64.60 -10.04
CA HIS A 538 35.92 -64.72 -10.34
C HIS A 538 36.57 -65.84 -9.50
N GLN A 539 36.25 -65.92 -8.21
CA GLN A 539 36.76 -67.00 -7.36
C GLN A 539 36.32 -68.38 -7.85
N VAL A 540 35.04 -68.54 -8.24
CA VAL A 540 34.56 -69.81 -8.82
C VAL A 540 35.26 -70.13 -10.15
N GLN A 541 35.55 -69.13 -10.98
CA GLN A 541 36.31 -69.33 -12.21
C GLN A 541 37.74 -69.82 -11.93
N GLU A 542 38.44 -69.20 -10.98
CA GLU A 542 39.78 -69.63 -10.57
C GLU A 542 39.78 -71.07 -10.01
N GLU A 543 38.78 -71.42 -9.19
CA GLU A 543 38.64 -72.79 -8.69
C GLU A 543 38.41 -73.79 -9.84
N LEU A 544 37.56 -73.45 -10.81
CA LEU A 544 37.31 -74.29 -11.99
C LEU A 544 38.56 -74.45 -12.85
N GLU A 545 39.33 -73.39 -13.07
CA GLU A 545 40.61 -73.43 -13.79
C GLU A 545 41.62 -74.32 -13.07
N HIS A 546 41.70 -74.22 -11.74
CA HIS A 546 42.55 -75.09 -10.93
C HIS A 546 42.17 -76.56 -11.06
N TYR A 547 40.88 -76.89 -10.97
CA TYR A 547 40.41 -78.27 -11.18
C TYR A 547 40.64 -78.77 -12.60
N PHE A 548 40.51 -77.89 -13.60
CA PHE A 548 40.76 -78.23 -15.00
C PHE A 548 42.22 -78.60 -15.25
N LEU A 549 43.16 -77.81 -14.72
CA LEU A 549 44.60 -78.11 -14.78
C LEU A 549 44.92 -79.43 -14.09
N LYS A 550 44.37 -79.65 -12.89
CA LYS A 550 44.56 -80.91 -12.15
C LYS A 550 43.99 -82.12 -12.91
N TYR A 551 42.88 -81.93 -13.62
CA TYR A 551 42.32 -82.98 -14.48
C TYR A 551 43.23 -83.26 -15.68
N GLN A 552 43.80 -82.25 -16.31
CA GLN A 552 44.77 -82.43 -17.40
C GLN A 552 46.02 -83.18 -16.94
N ASP A 553 46.56 -82.83 -15.77
CA ASP A 553 47.72 -83.54 -15.19
C ASP A 553 47.40 -85.01 -14.92
N LEU A 554 46.21 -85.29 -14.36
CA LEU A 554 45.75 -86.67 -14.10
C LEU A 554 45.56 -87.47 -15.39
N VAL A 555 45.02 -86.84 -16.45
CA VAL A 555 44.90 -87.46 -17.78
C VAL A 555 46.29 -87.77 -18.33
N ARG A 556 47.26 -86.85 -18.19
CA ARG A 556 48.64 -87.07 -18.63
C ARG A 556 49.30 -88.23 -17.87
N GLU A 557 49.10 -88.32 -16.56
CA GLU A 557 49.59 -89.45 -15.75
C GLU A 557 48.97 -90.79 -16.19
N LEU A 558 47.66 -90.81 -16.47
CA LEU A 558 46.99 -92.01 -17.00
C LEU A 558 47.46 -92.37 -18.42
N GLU A 559 47.74 -91.38 -19.27
CA GLU A 559 48.33 -91.59 -20.60
C GLU A 559 49.78 -92.10 -20.53
N GLU A 560 50.55 -91.66 -19.53
CA GLU A 560 51.90 -92.16 -19.26
C GLU A 560 51.87 -93.59 -18.70
N GLN A 561 50.91 -93.89 -17.82
CA GLN A 561 50.68 -95.26 -17.30
C GLN A 561 50.24 -96.20 -18.42
N THR A 562 49.31 -95.78 -19.29
CA THR A 562 48.89 -96.59 -20.45
C THR A 562 49.98 -96.70 -21.53
N LYS A 563 50.88 -95.73 -21.69
CA LYS A 563 52.09 -95.84 -22.53
C LYS A 563 53.16 -96.76 -21.93
N ALA A 564 53.29 -96.82 -20.61
CA ALA A 564 54.16 -97.76 -19.92
C ALA A 564 53.59 -99.19 -19.91
N GLU A 565 52.26 -99.33 -19.91
CA GLU A 565 51.56 -100.62 -19.98
C GLU A 565 51.35 -101.13 -21.43
N SER A 566 51.47 -100.28 -22.46
CA SER A 566 51.31 -100.65 -23.88
C SER A 566 52.59 -101.06 -24.62
N SER A 567 53.68 -101.37 -23.89
CA SER A 567 54.77 -102.19 -24.46
C SER A 567 54.51 -103.70 -24.38
N ASP A 568 53.41 -104.14 -23.74
CA ASP A 568 52.99 -105.53 -23.75
C ASP A 568 51.50 -105.64 -24.12
N SER A 569 51.26 -106.29 -25.26
CA SER A 569 49.99 -106.91 -25.71
C SER A 569 49.05 -106.05 -26.58
N GLU A 570 49.20 -106.24 -27.90
CA GLU A 570 48.12 -106.15 -28.88
C GLU A 570 47.06 -107.23 -28.60
N GLU A 571 45.78 -106.88 -28.40
CA GLU A 571 44.66 -107.67 -28.95
C GLU A 571 43.28 -106.99 -28.80
N GLN A 572 42.70 -106.70 -29.96
CA GLN A 572 41.28 -106.62 -30.34
C GLN A 572 40.19 -106.65 -29.25
N ARG A 573 39.30 -105.63 -29.25
CA ARG A 573 37.83 -105.79 -29.23
C ARG A 573 37.06 -104.49 -29.51
N GLU A 574 35.98 -104.64 -30.26
CA GLU A 574 35.04 -103.63 -30.80
C GLU A 574 33.89 -103.28 -29.81
N PRO A 575 32.95 -102.34 -30.12
CA PRO A 575 32.52 -101.26 -29.21
C PRO A 575 31.25 -101.55 -28.39
N GLU A 576 31.17 -100.99 -27.18
CA GLU A 576 29.94 -100.98 -26.36
C GLU A 576 29.43 -99.56 -26.07
N LYS A 577 28.10 -99.44 -26.14
CA LYS A 577 27.29 -98.24 -25.98
C LYS A 577 27.16 -97.85 -24.51
N SER A 578 27.26 -96.55 -24.20
CA SER A 578 26.69 -96.01 -22.95
C SER A 578 26.25 -94.53 -23.07
N ASN A 579 24.93 -94.36 -23.07
CA ASN A 579 24.06 -93.30 -22.52
C ASN A 579 24.54 -91.82 -22.42
N PRO A 580 23.76 -90.85 -22.96
CA PRO A 580 23.98 -89.43 -22.69
C PRO A 580 23.44 -89.02 -21.31
N THR A 581 24.30 -88.40 -20.50
CA THR A 581 23.97 -87.90 -19.16
C THR A 581 23.52 -86.43 -19.23
N LYS A 582 22.24 -86.21 -18.95
CA LYS A 582 21.59 -85.00 -18.35
C LYS A 582 22.28 -83.63 -18.55
N THR A 583 21.94 -82.95 -19.64
CA THR A 583 22.05 -81.48 -19.76
C THR A 583 20.65 -80.87 -19.91
N SER A 584 20.00 -80.56 -18.78
CA SER A 584 18.66 -79.92 -18.78
C SER A 584 18.38 -79.05 -17.54
N LYS A 585 19.42 -78.49 -16.90
CA LYS A 585 19.28 -77.68 -15.67
C LYS A 585 19.89 -76.27 -15.74
N ILE A 586 20.14 -75.72 -16.93
CA ILE A 586 20.80 -74.40 -17.07
C ILE A 586 19.85 -73.28 -17.55
N THR A 587 18.64 -73.57 -18.01
CA THR A 587 17.73 -72.55 -18.57
C THR A 587 16.57 -72.14 -17.65
N ALA A 588 16.86 -71.88 -16.36
CA ALA A 588 15.85 -71.46 -15.38
C ALA A 588 15.91 -70.01 -14.86
N PRO A 589 17.02 -69.23 -14.88
CA PRO A 589 17.02 -67.95 -14.18
C PRO A 589 16.56 -66.74 -15.02
N ILE A 590 16.32 -66.87 -16.32
CA ILE A 590 16.06 -65.69 -17.19
C ILE A 590 14.58 -65.26 -17.25
N ARG A 591 13.63 -66.02 -16.65
CA ARG A 591 12.20 -65.66 -16.67
C ARG A 591 11.71 -64.92 -15.42
N ALA A 592 12.58 -64.59 -14.47
CA ALA A 592 12.19 -63.97 -13.19
C ALA A 592 12.31 -62.43 -13.13
N LEU A 593 12.82 -61.77 -14.18
CA LEU A 593 13.06 -60.32 -14.21
C LEU A 593 12.03 -59.52 -15.02
N ALA A 594 10.74 -59.81 -14.81
CA ALA A 594 9.66 -58.95 -15.32
C ALA A 594 8.57 -58.78 -14.26
N LYS A 595 8.64 -57.70 -13.48
CA LYS A 595 7.49 -57.16 -12.72
C LYS A 595 7.24 -55.72 -13.20
N PRO A 596 6.02 -55.39 -13.66
CA PRO A 596 5.68 -54.03 -14.08
C PRO A 596 5.35 -53.16 -12.87
N PHE A 597 5.70 -51.88 -12.97
CA PHE A 597 5.45 -50.82 -12.02
C PHE A 597 3.93 -50.64 -11.78
N ARG A 598 3.45 -50.73 -10.54
CA ARG A 598 2.01 -50.52 -10.20
C ARG A 598 1.75 -49.02 -9.93
N LEU A 599 1.04 -48.36 -10.84
CA LEU A 599 0.42 -47.05 -10.61
C LEU A 599 -0.67 -47.15 -9.52
N THR A 600 -0.79 -46.12 -8.69
CA THR A 600 -1.78 -46.07 -7.58
C THR A 600 -3.23 -46.13 -8.10
N ASN A 601 -4.13 -46.81 -7.37
CA ASN A 601 -5.55 -47.00 -7.76
C ASN A 601 -6.30 -45.68 -8.07
N LYS A 602 -5.86 -44.55 -7.52
CA LYS A 602 -6.44 -43.22 -7.77
C LYS A 602 -6.01 -42.62 -9.11
N ALA A 603 -4.76 -42.85 -9.53
CA ALA A 603 -4.24 -42.43 -10.82
C ALA A 603 -4.89 -43.23 -11.96
N MET A 604 -4.99 -44.56 -11.83
CA MET A 604 -5.69 -45.41 -12.80
C MET A 604 -7.16 -45.02 -13.00
N LYS A 605 -7.86 -44.64 -11.92
CA LYS A 605 -9.27 -44.20 -12.01
C LYS A 605 -9.40 -42.85 -12.73
N ARG A 606 -8.49 -41.90 -12.48
CA ARG A 606 -8.46 -40.59 -13.16
C ARG A 606 -8.12 -40.74 -14.63
N GLU A 607 -7.12 -41.56 -14.93
CA GLU A 607 -6.71 -41.84 -16.30
C GLU A 607 -7.84 -42.50 -17.09
N LYS A 608 -8.48 -43.53 -16.53
CA LYS A 608 -9.64 -44.16 -17.17
C LYS A 608 -10.80 -43.18 -17.39
N MET A 609 -11.02 -42.24 -16.47
CA MET A 609 -12.02 -41.18 -16.65
C MET A 609 -11.64 -40.21 -17.79
N LEU A 610 -10.37 -39.82 -17.90
CA LEU A 610 -9.89 -38.94 -18.96
C LEU A 610 -9.92 -39.61 -20.33
N VAL A 611 -9.56 -40.90 -20.40
CA VAL A 611 -9.67 -41.71 -21.62
C VAL A 611 -11.11 -41.76 -22.10
N ASN A 612 -12.07 -42.06 -21.20
CA ASN A 612 -13.49 -42.06 -21.56
C ASN A 612 -13.97 -40.68 -22.00
N LEU A 613 -13.54 -39.62 -21.29
CA LEU A 613 -13.91 -38.24 -21.62
C LEU A 613 -13.43 -37.81 -23.01
N LEU A 614 -12.20 -38.20 -23.39
CA LEU A 614 -11.65 -37.92 -24.71
C LEU A 614 -12.33 -38.73 -25.82
N LYS A 615 -12.67 -40.00 -25.56
CA LYS A 615 -13.47 -40.82 -26.48
C LYS A 615 -14.85 -40.20 -26.74
N ASP A 616 -15.50 -39.71 -25.70
CA ASP A 616 -16.84 -39.12 -25.79
C ASP A 616 -16.84 -37.69 -26.39
N SER A 617 -15.68 -37.00 -26.39
CA SER A 617 -15.56 -35.62 -26.86
C SER A 617 -15.67 -35.46 -28.39
N GLY A 618 -15.44 -36.52 -29.16
CA GLY A 618 -15.38 -36.49 -30.62
C GLY A 618 -14.19 -35.70 -31.19
N LEU A 619 -13.24 -35.27 -30.34
CA LEU A 619 -12.01 -34.57 -30.75
C LEU A 619 -10.82 -35.52 -31.01
N PHE A 620 -10.94 -36.77 -30.58
CA PHE A 620 -9.99 -37.85 -30.85
C PHE A 620 -10.60 -38.83 -31.84
N ASP A 621 -9.87 -39.16 -32.91
CA ASP A 621 -10.29 -40.14 -33.91
C ASP A 621 -9.37 -41.35 -33.86
N GLU A 622 -9.87 -42.45 -33.28
CA GLU A 622 -9.10 -43.67 -33.05
C GLU A 622 -8.65 -44.34 -34.35
N SER A 623 -9.53 -44.34 -35.37
CA SER A 623 -9.24 -44.94 -36.67
C SER A 623 -8.19 -44.15 -37.45
N TRP A 624 -8.29 -42.81 -37.38
CA TRP A 624 -7.31 -41.92 -37.99
C TRP A 624 -5.96 -41.98 -37.27
N TYR A 625 -5.96 -41.99 -35.93
CA TYR A 625 -4.72 -42.01 -35.14
C TYR A 625 -3.91 -43.28 -35.37
N LEU A 626 -4.57 -44.45 -35.45
CA LEU A 626 -3.89 -45.71 -35.76
C LEU A 626 -3.41 -45.81 -37.21
N ALA A 627 -4.10 -45.15 -38.15
CA ALA A 627 -3.67 -45.08 -39.55
C ALA A 627 -2.46 -44.16 -39.72
N GLU A 628 -2.42 -43.04 -39.00
CA GLU A 628 -1.34 -42.05 -39.04
C GLU A 628 -0.10 -42.52 -38.25
N TYR A 629 -0.29 -43.31 -37.19
CA TYR A 629 0.78 -43.80 -36.30
C TYR A 629 0.79 -45.35 -36.23
N PRO A 630 1.38 -46.03 -37.24
CA PRO A 630 1.45 -47.50 -37.30
C PRO A 630 2.22 -48.15 -36.15
N ASP A 631 3.17 -47.43 -35.55
CA ASP A 631 3.94 -47.87 -34.37
C ASP A 631 3.04 -48.12 -33.16
N VAL A 632 1.98 -47.32 -33.00
CA VAL A 632 0.98 -47.50 -31.95
C VAL A 632 0.07 -48.70 -32.24
N ALA A 633 -0.24 -48.93 -33.54
CA ALA A 633 -1.03 -50.09 -33.98
C ALA A 633 -0.28 -51.42 -33.73
N GLU A 634 1.02 -51.46 -34.04
CA GLU A 634 1.87 -52.64 -33.82
C GLU A 634 2.09 -52.92 -32.33
N ALA A 635 2.16 -51.88 -31.50
CA ALA A 635 2.30 -52.02 -30.05
C ALA A 635 1.03 -52.54 -29.35
N GLY A 636 -0.14 -52.50 -30.01
CA GLY A 636 -1.41 -52.98 -29.45
C GLY A 636 -1.90 -52.18 -28.22
N ILE A 637 -1.46 -50.94 -28.08
CA ILE A 637 -1.84 -50.04 -26.98
C ILE A 637 -3.11 -49.28 -27.36
N ASP A 638 -4.00 -49.00 -26.39
CA ASP A 638 -5.17 -48.15 -26.62
C ASP A 638 -4.73 -46.77 -27.14
N PRO A 639 -5.19 -46.31 -28.32
CA PRO A 639 -4.68 -45.10 -28.97
C PRO A 639 -4.90 -43.83 -28.14
N VAL A 640 -6.04 -43.74 -27.44
CA VAL A 640 -6.36 -42.59 -26.58
C VAL A 640 -5.45 -42.59 -25.36
N GLN A 641 -5.20 -43.77 -24.79
CA GLN A 641 -4.26 -43.93 -23.69
C GLN A 641 -2.83 -43.56 -24.12
N HIS A 642 -2.41 -43.98 -25.32
CA HIS A 642 -1.10 -43.63 -25.88
C HIS A 642 -0.96 -42.12 -26.02
N TYR A 643 -1.94 -41.45 -26.63
CA TYR A 643 -1.92 -40.01 -26.80
C TYR A 643 -1.86 -39.25 -25.47
N LEU A 644 -2.64 -39.69 -24.48
CA LEU A 644 -2.70 -39.05 -23.18
C LEU A 644 -1.37 -39.14 -22.40
N ARG A 645 -0.65 -40.26 -22.55
CA ARG A 645 0.61 -40.52 -21.83
C ARG A 645 1.86 -40.03 -22.55
N TYR A 646 1.89 -40.16 -23.87
CA TYR A 646 3.10 -39.97 -24.67
C TYR A 646 2.85 -39.09 -25.90
N GLY A 647 1.75 -39.34 -26.62
CA GLY A 647 1.53 -38.66 -27.90
C GLY A 647 1.44 -37.13 -27.83
N ALA A 648 0.90 -36.57 -26.75
CA ALA A 648 0.85 -35.11 -26.57
C ALA A 648 2.24 -34.47 -26.38
N SER A 649 3.11 -35.07 -25.57
CA SER A 649 4.49 -34.59 -25.36
C SER A 649 5.38 -34.82 -26.57
N GLU A 650 5.08 -35.85 -27.36
CA GLU A 650 5.73 -36.13 -28.64
C GLU A 650 5.23 -35.22 -29.78
N GLY A 651 4.27 -34.33 -29.51
CA GLY A 651 3.71 -33.42 -30.51
C GLY A 651 2.82 -34.11 -31.57
N ARG A 652 2.38 -35.35 -31.33
CA ARG A 652 1.48 -36.09 -32.24
C ARG A 652 0.10 -35.44 -32.26
N ASN A 653 -0.65 -35.59 -33.35
CA ASN A 653 -2.00 -35.04 -33.48
C ASN A 653 -3.04 -36.10 -33.09
N PRO A 654 -4.08 -35.77 -32.31
CA PRO A 654 -5.10 -36.73 -31.88
C PRO A 654 -6.21 -36.97 -32.93
N SER A 655 -6.35 -36.03 -33.87
CA SER A 655 -7.25 -36.13 -35.02
C SER A 655 -6.85 -35.12 -36.09
N SER A 656 -7.42 -35.23 -37.28
CA SER A 656 -7.25 -34.25 -38.36
C SER A 656 -7.78 -32.84 -38.03
N LYS A 657 -8.56 -32.69 -36.95
CA LYS A 657 -9.19 -31.41 -36.55
C LYS A 657 -8.41 -30.66 -35.48
N PHE A 658 -7.43 -31.30 -34.85
CA PHE A 658 -6.67 -30.75 -33.74
C PHE A 658 -5.17 -30.87 -33.99
N ASP A 659 -4.48 -29.74 -33.98
CA ASP A 659 -3.04 -29.66 -34.19
C ASP A 659 -2.35 -29.37 -32.85
N THR A 660 -1.72 -30.39 -32.28
CA THR A 660 -1.06 -30.35 -30.98
C THR A 660 0.08 -29.34 -30.96
N ALA A 661 0.89 -29.30 -32.03
CA ALA A 661 2.02 -28.39 -32.13
C ALA A 661 1.50 -26.95 -32.19
N PHE A 662 0.60 -26.64 -33.13
CA PHE A 662 0.00 -25.31 -33.26
C PHE A 662 -0.64 -24.82 -31.96
N TYR A 663 -1.37 -25.70 -31.26
CA TYR A 663 -2.05 -25.34 -30.03
C TYR A 663 -1.05 -24.98 -28.91
N LEU A 664 0.08 -25.68 -28.80
CA LEU A 664 1.11 -25.37 -27.82
C LEU A 664 1.92 -24.12 -28.17
N THR A 665 2.23 -23.87 -29.45
CA THR A 665 2.95 -22.64 -29.85
C THR A 665 2.08 -21.39 -29.68
N THR A 666 0.78 -21.50 -29.92
CA THR A 666 -0.16 -20.37 -29.77
C THR A 666 -0.51 -20.10 -28.31
N ASN A 667 -0.37 -21.11 -27.44
CA ASN A 667 -0.72 -21.03 -26.02
C ASN A 667 0.49 -21.42 -25.14
N PRO A 668 1.48 -20.51 -24.99
CA PRO A 668 2.71 -20.80 -24.24
C PRO A 668 2.46 -21.05 -22.74
N ASP A 669 1.35 -20.57 -22.20
CA ASP A 669 0.86 -20.87 -20.84
C ASP A 669 0.61 -22.36 -20.63
N ILE A 670 0.07 -23.04 -21.64
CA ILE A 670 -0.21 -24.48 -21.61
C ILE A 670 1.07 -25.28 -21.79
N ALA A 671 1.95 -24.83 -22.69
CA ALA A 671 3.25 -25.45 -22.93
C ALA A 671 4.14 -25.44 -21.67
N GLN A 672 4.19 -24.31 -20.95
CA GLN A 672 4.94 -24.18 -19.70
C GLN A 672 4.33 -24.99 -18.55
N ALA A 673 3.02 -25.23 -18.56
CA ALA A 673 2.32 -25.99 -17.54
C ALA A 673 2.36 -27.52 -17.75
N GLU A 674 2.95 -27.99 -18.87
CA GLU A 674 2.98 -29.40 -19.30
C GLU A 674 1.59 -30.08 -19.27
N ILE A 675 0.53 -29.30 -19.50
CA ILE A 675 -0.84 -29.81 -19.52
C ILE A 675 -1.12 -30.40 -20.90
N ASN A 676 -1.77 -31.57 -20.94
CA ASN A 676 -2.17 -32.18 -22.20
C ASN A 676 -3.08 -31.21 -23.00
N PRO A 677 -2.67 -30.79 -24.21
CA PRO A 677 -3.31 -29.70 -24.94
C PRO A 677 -4.74 -30.04 -25.38
N LEU A 678 -5.02 -31.29 -25.75
CA LEU A 678 -6.37 -31.73 -26.11
C LEU A 678 -7.32 -31.69 -24.90
N VAL A 679 -6.83 -32.10 -23.72
CA VAL A 679 -7.61 -32.07 -22.47
C VAL A 679 -7.89 -30.63 -22.06
N HIS A 680 -6.91 -29.73 -22.18
CA HIS A 680 -7.10 -28.30 -21.91
C HIS A 680 -8.13 -27.70 -22.87
N TYR A 681 -7.96 -27.95 -24.17
CA TYR A 681 -8.86 -27.42 -25.18
C TYR A 681 -10.31 -27.84 -24.95
N PHE A 682 -10.53 -29.12 -24.63
CA PHE A 682 -11.86 -29.64 -24.35
C PHE A 682 -12.50 -29.00 -23.11
N ARG A 683 -11.72 -28.78 -22.03
CA ARG A 683 -12.25 -28.29 -20.75
C ARG A 683 -12.42 -26.78 -20.66
N TYR A 684 -11.51 -26.04 -21.27
CA TYR A 684 -11.41 -24.58 -21.11
C TYR A 684 -11.23 -23.89 -22.45
N GLY A 685 -10.33 -24.41 -23.30
CA GLY A 685 -9.95 -23.72 -24.53
C GLY A 685 -11.09 -23.46 -25.52
N ARG A 686 -12.12 -24.32 -25.58
CA ARG A 686 -13.31 -24.08 -26.41
C ARG A 686 -14.18 -22.92 -25.91
N GLU A 687 -14.34 -22.78 -24.60
CA GLU A 687 -15.12 -21.69 -23.98
C GLU A 687 -14.34 -20.37 -24.00
N GLU A 688 -13.02 -20.45 -23.89
CA GLU A 688 -12.10 -19.31 -24.01
C GLU A 688 -11.89 -18.83 -25.46
N GLY A 689 -12.51 -19.49 -26.44
CA GLY A 689 -12.43 -19.11 -27.86
C GLY A 689 -11.07 -19.40 -28.52
N ARG A 690 -10.24 -20.25 -27.93
CA ARG A 690 -8.94 -20.66 -28.49
C ARG A 690 -9.15 -21.53 -29.73
N LEU A 691 -8.25 -21.45 -30.72
CA LEU A 691 -8.37 -22.23 -31.96
C LEU A 691 -7.63 -23.58 -31.84
N PRO A 692 -8.24 -24.72 -32.23
CA PRO A 692 -7.65 -26.04 -32.08
C PRO A 692 -6.65 -26.42 -33.18
N SER A 693 -6.67 -25.74 -34.33
CA SER A 693 -5.80 -26.01 -35.47
C SER A 693 -5.74 -24.82 -36.42
N LEU A 694 -4.71 -24.80 -37.27
CA LEU A 694 -4.52 -23.79 -38.34
C LEU A 694 -5.73 -23.71 -39.29
N GLN A 695 -6.46 -24.81 -39.51
CA GLN A 695 -7.65 -24.83 -40.38
C GLN A 695 -8.84 -24.07 -39.79
N GLY A 696 -8.88 -23.84 -38.46
CA GLY A 696 -9.90 -23.02 -37.81
C GLY A 696 -9.82 -21.53 -38.16
N ILE A 697 -8.69 -21.07 -38.70
CA ILE A 697 -8.46 -19.67 -39.10
C ILE A 697 -9.25 -19.33 -40.37
N SER A 698 -9.55 -20.30 -41.25
CA SER A 698 -10.32 -20.04 -42.49
C SER A 698 -11.84 -19.97 -42.30
N ALA A 699 -12.37 -20.48 -41.18
CA ALA A 699 -13.80 -20.42 -40.84
C ALA A 699 -14.20 -19.14 -40.08
N TRP A 700 -13.23 -18.28 -39.77
CA TRP A 700 -13.43 -16.98 -39.12
C TRP A 700 -12.71 -15.89 -39.93
N THR A 701 -13.26 -15.59 -41.10
CA THR A 701 -13.03 -14.31 -41.79
C THR A 701 -14.40 -13.64 -41.96
N PRO A 702 -14.55 -12.33 -41.61
CA PRO A 702 -15.77 -11.59 -41.86
C PRO A 702 -16.18 -11.55 -43.33
#